data_AF-A0A2M8Q4W3-F1
#
_entry.id   AF-A0A2M8Q4W3-F1
#
_cell.length_a   1.000
_cell.length_b   1.000
_cell.length_c   1.000
_cell.angle_alpha   90.00
_cell.angle_beta   90.00
_cell.angle_gamma   90.00
#
_symmetry.space_group_name_H-M   'P 1'
#
loop_
_entity.id
_entity.type
_entity.pdbx_description
1 polymer ?
#
loop_
_entity_poly.entity_id
_entity_poly.type
_entity_poly.pdbx_seq_one_letter_code
_entity_poly.pdbx_strand_id
1 'polypeptide(L)'
;MSKRFLALVILLLGFGVRVWQLDAESIWHDEGWSIRAIHSPFGTPDDNTPYVYYITGHLLWRLGAGNSAFALRYVSVLIGLVTVAVALYIGQRWFGHHGSWTFGFLIAISPLLWDYAQEVRAYVAVPLIALLLLLWVESLLHYPRQRSIPHRLWISIWLTECVGLYTHNLAVPLVAWTGLTVGVVWLFRKNWQRLITWCALHILLGIAYIPWVMTQSPSGTNLNTPPQIGFTLARDIWYSYFLPVLAQVRDAESPILIILAAIISLVAIPFFVLKRPLQGGITLSQALLVPLFSTALLLAAHIDFHPRYFIAGTPAALLVLVGGTQAISSVKIRNLSAIVIAILMGIISYQSLHDIHTTRTYQHDDFAAVAKYYANLPEDTVILIPFDDEPALQYYFASEYDIKAQFINVPLHSKKEIALSTIQELASVGSRHVELLTWFQLPADVRGMYPCFLGSNSETIGETQRFFGLSTQTFMLSRIPDPKPLPIEATFAEGDLRNVFYMASQEGVCVFTEWHPKLNNGETSIVSQILNPIEETIARQDAVIRNAAQESNLKDYGASFHWLPLPRGAPLDDYTIAFTVYNQAKPSGFDVIQNNRIIGKTVQATQPIRARGKPLTETPSIDQLLSDSVGDMPLNSGSSFTVTLLIHQAQIVSLVGEGWRIESPIMRDPELEAQLSWHHFTIPPDANGEVELWAGATLLKTYVINPVEHLFEQPSSQVTTSATFEGIGELVGYSVTHPYDVTLVWQAHQTTDIPYMVFVQFIAPDGRVIAQSDSQPANGERPTTSWIPNEYIIDNHRLSSNIEQYKGKGTLIIGFYNPDTFERVLTTEGQDFYQLPTEYLVD
;
A
#
# COMPACT_ATOMS: atom_id res chain seq x y z
N MET A 1 44.48 28.22 21.09
CA MET A 1 44.43 27.05 20.18
C MET A 1 45.16 27.37 18.89
N SER A 2 46.01 26.47 18.37
CA SER A 2 46.65 26.68 17.07
C SER A 2 45.58 26.59 15.95
N LYS A 3 45.72 27.38 14.89
CA LYS A 3 44.74 27.42 13.78
C LYS A 3 44.54 26.05 13.11
N ARG A 4 45.57 25.21 13.11
CA ARG A 4 45.56 23.84 12.60
C ARG A 4 44.79 22.89 13.52
N PHE A 5 44.83 23.12 14.83
CA PHE A 5 44.13 22.29 15.80
C PHE A 5 42.61 22.34 15.60
N LEU A 6 42.02 23.52 15.33
CA LEU A 6 40.57 23.60 15.13
C LEU A 6 40.11 22.95 13.81
N ALA A 7 40.90 23.04 12.74
CA ALA A 7 40.61 22.31 11.50
C ALA A 7 40.67 20.78 11.71
N LEU A 8 41.64 20.31 12.51
CA LEU A 8 41.72 18.90 12.89
C LEU A 8 40.50 18.46 13.73
N VAL A 9 40.07 19.28 14.69
CA VAL A 9 38.86 19.00 15.49
C VAL A 9 37.62 18.88 14.59
N ILE A 10 37.46 19.76 13.59
CA ILE A 10 36.34 19.69 12.65
C ILE A 10 36.41 18.43 11.78
N LEU A 11 37.61 18.02 11.33
CA LEU A 11 37.79 16.77 10.59
C LEU A 11 37.48 15.54 11.46
N LEU A 12 37.93 15.53 12.72
CA LEU A 12 37.62 14.45 13.66
C LEU A 12 36.13 14.39 13.98
N LEU A 13 35.46 15.54 14.11
CA LEU A 13 34.01 15.61 14.26
C LEU A 13 33.30 15.06 13.01
N GLY A 14 33.69 15.52 11.82
CA GLY A 14 33.11 15.08 10.56
C GLY A 14 33.32 13.58 10.28
N PHE A 15 34.46 13.03 10.70
CA PHE A 15 34.72 11.59 10.71
C PHE A 15 33.85 10.88 11.73
N GLY A 16 33.84 11.34 12.99
CA GLY A 16 33.07 10.74 14.08
C GLY A 16 31.58 10.65 13.78
N VAL A 17 30.99 11.70 13.22
CA VAL A 17 29.58 11.71 12.77
C VAL A 17 29.36 10.65 11.69
N ARG A 18 30.23 10.54 10.69
CA ARG A 18 30.07 9.59 9.57
C ARG A 18 30.28 8.12 9.96
N VAL A 19 31.12 7.82 10.95
CA VAL A 19 31.33 6.43 11.40
C VAL A 19 30.41 6.01 12.55
N TRP A 20 29.67 6.96 13.13
CA TRP A 20 28.74 6.65 14.21
C TRP A 20 27.64 5.73 13.71
N GLN A 21 27.53 4.54 14.31
CA GLN A 21 26.54 3.51 13.95
C GLN A 21 26.57 3.09 12.47
N LEU A 22 27.74 3.12 11.83
CA LEU A 22 27.89 2.82 10.40
C LEU A 22 27.39 1.42 9.97
N ASP A 23 27.29 0.48 10.90
CA ASP A 23 26.81 -0.89 10.70
C ASP A 23 25.47 -1.19 11.40
N ALA A 24 24.78 -0.17 11.94
CA ALA A 24 23.51 -0.37 12.64
C ALA A 24 22.37 -0.72 11.69
N GLU A 25 22.33 -0.08 10.52
CA GLU A 25 21.32 -0.36 9.50
C GLU A 25 21.73 -1.51 8.58
N SER A 26 20.76 -2.34 8.20
CA SER A 26 20.94 -3.43 7.25
C SER A 26 21.49 -2.91 5.92
N ILE A 27 22.31 -3.72 5.24
CA ILE A 27 22.53 -3.54 3.80
C ILE A 27 21.17 -3.72 3.12
N TRP A 28 20.79 -2.77 2.28
CA TRP A 28 19.51 -2.75 1.58
C TRP A 28 19.68 -2.93 0.07
N HIS A 29 18.55 -3.04 -0.64
CA HIS A 29 18.48 -3.36 -2.06
C HIS A 29 19.54 -2.62 -2.92
N ASP A 30 19.59 -1.29 -2.84
CA ASP A 30 20.51 -0.47 -3.64
C ASP A 30 22.00 -0.68 -3.27
N GLU A 31 22.30 -0.91 -1.98
CA GLU A 31 23.66 -1.24 -1.54
C GLU A 31 24.08 -2.62 -2.04
N GLY A 32 23.15 -3.59 -2.14
CA GLY A 32 23.40 -4.90 -2.72
C GLY A 32 23.92 -4.81 -4.16
N TRP A 33 23.30 -3.98 -5.01
CA TRP A 33 23.78 -3.73 -6.39
C TRP A 33 25.18 -3.12 -6.39
N SER A 34 25.45 -2.17 -5.49
CA SER A 34 26.76 -1.55 -5.36
C SER A 34 27.83 -2.51 -4.86
N ILE A 35 27.50 -3.42 -3.95
CA ILE A 35 28.42 -4.46 -3.46
C ILE A 35 28.75 -5.46 -4.58
N ARG A 36 27.75 -5.89 -5.35
CA ARG A 36 27.96 -6.72 -6.56
C ARG A 36 28.94 -6.05 -7.53
N ALA A 37 28.74 -4.76 -7.79
CA ALA A 37 29.62 -3.98 -8.65
C ALA A 37 31.02 -3.78 -8.04
N ILE A 38 31.15 -3.67 -6.71
CA ILE A 38 32.45 -3.63 -6.01
C ILE A 38 33.20 -4.95 -6.16
N HIS A 39 32.54 -6.10 -6.06
CA HIS A 39 33.21 -7.40 -6.19
C HIS A 39 33.69 -7.66 -7.63
N SER A 40 32.94 -7.22 -8.64
CA SER A 40 33.32 -7.38 -10.05
C SER A 40 32.97 -6.14 -10.91
N PRO A 41 33.76 -5.05 -10.85
CA PRO A 41 33.43 -3.78 -11.50
C PRO A 41 33.29 -3.84 -13.03
N PHE A 42 33.95 -4.80 -13.67
CA PHE A 42 33.93 -4.97 -15.13
C PHE A 42 33.11 -6.18 -15.58
N GLY A 43 32.84 -7.14 -14.68
CA GLY A 43 32.09 -8.35 -15.01
C GLY A 43 30.60 -8.23 -14.71
N THR A 44 30.24 -7.57 -13.61
CA THR A 44 28.86 -7.32 -13.20
C THR A 44 28.72 -5.86 -12.74
N PRO A 45 28.85 -4.90 -13.66
CA PRO A 45 28.73 -3.48 -13.31
C PRO A 45 27.33 -3.17 -12.77
N ASP A 46 27.22 -2.01 -12.13
CA ASP A 46 25.93 -1.39 -11.85
C ASP A 46 25.38 -0.81 -13.16
N ASP A 47 24.12 -1.13 -13.49
CA ASP A 47 23.51 -0.76 -14.77
C ASP A 47 23.26 0.76 -14.88
N ASN A 48 23.22 1.47 -13.75
CA ASN A 48 22.84 2.88 -13.65
C ASN A 48 23.97 3.78 -13.14
N THR A 49 25.10 3.23 -12.70
CA THR A 49 26.18 3.99 -12.07
C THR A 49 27.57 3.63 -12.64
N PRO A 50 28.36 4.63 -13.09
CA PRO A 50 29.64 4.36 -13.73
C PRO A 50 30.76 3.93 -12.75
N TYR A 51 31.88 3.48 -13.33
CA TYR A 51 32.86 2.60 -12.68
C TYR A 51 33.69 3.17 -11.52
N VAL A 52 33.91 4.49 -11.43
CA VAL A 52 35.01 5.04 -10.59
C VAL A 52 34.83 4.70 -9.11
N TYR A 53 33.62 4.89 -8.56
CA TYR A 53 33.35 4.57 -7.16
C TYR A 53 33.55 3.07 -6.87
N TYR A 54 33.01 2.20 -7.73
CA TYR A 54 33.11 0.74 -7.55
C TYR A 54 34.54 0.23 -7.69
N ILE A 55 35.36 0.80 -8.58
CA ILE A 55 36.79 0.47 -8.67
C ILE A 55 37.51 0.86 -7.36
N THR A 56 37.19 2.01 -6.76
CA THR A 56 37.79 2.39 -5.47
C THR A 56 37.40 1.44 -4.34
N GLY A 57 36.13 1.04 -4.27
CA GLY A 57 35.66 0.01 -3.33
C GLY A 57 36.32 -1.34 -3.58
N HIS A 58 36.43 -1.76 -4.85
CA HIS A 58 37.09 -3.02 -5.24
C HIS A 58 38.53 -3.08 -4.75
N LEU A 59 39.28 -1.99 -4.93
CA LEU A 59 40.67 -1.92 -4.48
C LEU A 59 40.78 -2.04 -2.96
N LEU A 60 39.94 -1.34 -2.19
CA LEU A 60 39.97 -1.45 -0.72
C LEU A 60 39.57 -2.85 -0.24
N TRP A 61 38.56 -3.44 -0.87
CA TRP A 61 38.13 -4.81 -0.59
C TRP A 61 39.27 -5.82 -0.86
N ARG A 62 39.92 -5.73 -2.03
CA ARG A 62 41.08 -6.57 -2.41
C ARG A 62 42.29 -6.37 -1.51
N LEU A 63 42.46 -5.20 -0.93
CA LEU A 63 43.52 -4.91 0.05
C LEU A 63 43.23 -5.46 1.45
N GLY A 64 42.06 -6.08 1.67
CA GLY A 64 41.71 -6.77 2.92
C GLY A 64 40.85 -5.95 3.89
N ALA A 65 40.10 -4.95 3.41
CA ALA A 65 39.16 -4.20 4.25
C ALA A 65 38.06 -5.09 4.87
N GLY A 66 37.71 -6.21 4.22
CA GLY A 66 36.68 -7.15 4.66
C GLY A 66 35.33 -6.96 3.96
N ASN A 67 34.36 -7.81 4.31
CA ASN A 67 33.00 -7.81 3.75
C ASN A 67 31.95 -7.25 4.70
N SER A 68 32.31 -6.79 5.91
CA SER A 68 31.29 -6.25 6.82
C SER A 68 30.65 -4.99 6.22
N ALA A 69 29.38 -4.74 6.56
CA ALA A 69 28.68 -3.50 6.19
C ALA A 69 29.52 -2.25 6.52
N PHE A 70 30.16 -2.25 7.69
CA PHE A 70 31.12 -1.22 8.11
C PHE A 70 32.24 -1.00 7.09
N ALA A 71 32.90 -2.08 6.64
CA ALA A 71 34.04 -2.01 5.73
C ALA A 71 33.63 -1.51 4.34
N LEU A 72 32.49 -1.97 3.83
CA LEU A 72 31.98 -1.61 2.50
C LEU A 72 31.53 -0.14 2.45
N ARG A 73 30.90 0.37 3.51
CA ARG A 73 30.47 1.79 3.62
C ARG A 73 31.65 2.76 3.81
N TYR A 74 32.83 2.27 4.17
CA TYR A 74 33.99 3.10 4.50
C TYR A 74 34.51 3.95 3.32
N VAL A 75 34.30 3.52 2.06
CA VAL A 75 34.59 4.33 0.86
C VAL A 75 33.84 5.66 0.92
N SER A 76 32.53 5.59 1.21
CA SER A 76 31.65 6.77 1.30
C SER A 76 32.05 7.68 2.46
N VAL A 77 32.43 7.10 3.60
CA VAL A 77 32.96 7.84 4.75
C VAL A 77 34.22 8.64 4.36
N LEU A 78 35.16 8.02 3.64
CA LEU A 78 36.40 8.68 3.22
C LEU A 78 36.12 9.82 2.24
N ILE A 79 35.23 9.61 1.26
CA ILE A 79 34.81 10.66 0.31
C ILE A 79 34.14 11.81 1.06
N GLY A 80 33.25 11.50 2.01
CA GLY A 80 32.61 12.47 2.88
C GLY A 80 33.63 13.29 3.70
N LEU A 81 34.66 12.65 4.24
CA LEU A 81 35.71 13.32 5.00
C LEU A 81 36.57 14.23 4.10
N VAL A 82 36.91 13.79 2.88
CA VAL A 82 37.60 14.62 1.88
C VAL A 82 36.74 15.83 1.50
N THR A 83 35.42 15.67 1.41
CA THR A 83 34.48 16.77 1.18
C THR A 83 34.59 17.83 2.27
N VAL A 84 34.64 17.43 3.56
CA VAL A 84 34.88 18.35 4.70
C VAL A 84 36.24 19.06 4.57
N ALA A 85 37.29 18.33 4.20
CA ALA A 85 38.63 18.90 4.03
C ALA A 85 38.69 19.95 2.90
N VAL A 86 38.05 19.68 1.77
CA VAL A 86 37.95 20.63 0.64
C VAL A 86 37.11 21.84 1.04
N ALA A 87 36.04 21.66 1.81
CA ALA A 87 35.26 22.77 2.36
C ALA A 87 36.10 23.67 3.28
N LEU A 88 36.87 23.08 4.21
CA LEU A 88 37.82 23.84 5.05
C LEU A 88 38.80 24.66 4.19
N TYR A 89 39.32 24.07 3.11
CA TYR A 89 40.23 24.73 2.18
C TYR A 89 39.57 25.91 1.43
N ILE A 90 38.37 25.70 0.86
CA ILE A 90 37.60 26.76 0.17
C ILE A 90 37.28 27.89 1.14
N GLY A 91 36.78 27.57 2.34
CA GLY A 91 36.49 28.56 3.36
C GLY A 91 37.73 29.35 3.79
N GLN A 92 38.89 28.70 3.90
CA GLN A 92 40.16 29.36 4.18
C GLN A 92 40.58 30.30 3.05
N ARG A 93 40.48 29.83 1.80
CA ARG A 93 40.87 30.60 0.61
C ARG A 93 39.97 31.82 0.42
N TRP A 94 38.67 31.66 0.61
CA TRP A 94 37.71 32.73 0.36
C TRP A 94 37.57 33.65 1.57
N PHE A 95 37.50 33.14 2.78
CA PHE A 95 37.10 33.94 3.95
C PHE A 95 38.12 33.95 5.10
N GLY A 96 39.27 33.30 4.95
CA GLY A 96 40.25 33.15 6.01
C GLY A 96 39.82 32.13 7.08
N HIS A 97 40.45 32.17 8.26
CA HIS A 97 40.29 31.12 9.27
C HIS A 97 38.86 30.97 9.80
N HIS A 98 38.16 32.08 10.06
CA HIS A 98 36.80 32.01 10.59
C HIS A 98 35.82 31.37 9.60
N GLY A 99 35.84 31.80 8.33
CA GLY A 99 35.00 31.16 7.33
C GLY A 99 35.44 29.75 6.95
N SER A 100 36.73 29.41 7.08
CA SER A 100 37.21 28.01 7.02
C SER A 100 36.48 27.16 8.06
N TRP A 101 36.56 27.54 9.34
CA TRP A 101 35.98 26.76 10.42
C TRP A 101 34.46 26.66 10.33
N THR A 102 33.78 27.78 10.03
CA THR A 102 32.32 27.77 9.89
C THR A 102 31.90 26.89 8.71
N PHE A 103 32.53 27.02 7.54
CA PHE A 103 32.11 26.23 6.38
C PHE A 103 32.43 24.73 6.55
N GLY A 104 33.62 24.41 7.05
CA GLY A 104 33.99 23.03 7.35
C GLY A 104 33.07 22.40 8.40
N PHE A 105 32.71 23.14 9.45
CA PHE A 105 31.76 22.67 10.47
C PHE A 105 30.39 22.39 9.87
N LEU A 106 29.82 23.31 9.08
CA LEU A 106 28.51 23.11 8.45
C LEU A 106 28.47 21.88 7.52
N ILE A 107 29.53 21.63 6.76
CA ILE A 107 29.64 20.43 5.91
C ILE A 107 29.85 19.16 6.76
N ALA A 108 30.59 19.25 7.86
CA ALA A 108 30.85 18.12 8.75
C ALA A 108 29.57 17.58 9.40
N ILE A 109 28.65 18.48 9.80
CA ILE A 109 27.41 18.13 10.52
C ILE A 109 26.17 18.07 9.63
N SER A 110 26.26 18.37 8.33
CA SER A 110 25.09 18.38 7.43
C SER A 110 24.42 17.00 7.40
N PRO A 111 23.12 16.87 7.74
CA PRO A 111 22.44 15.57 7.82
C PRO A 111 22.40 14.84 6.49
N LEU A 112 22.03 15.54 5.41
CA LEU A 112 22.05 15.00 4.06
C LEU A 112 23.43 14.43 3.65
N LEU A 113 24.52 15.14 3.98
CA LEU A 113 25.88 14.73 3.64
C LEU A 113 26.47 13.69 4.61
N TRP A 114 25.80 13.48 5.74
CA TRP A 114 26.12 12.44 6.69
C TRP A 114 25.45 11.13 6.28
N ASP A 115 24.14 11.16 6.05
CA ASP A 115 23.29 10.01 5.72
C ASP A 115 23.82 9.26 4.50
N TYR A 116 24.00 9.97 3.39
CA TYR A 116 24.59 9.41 2.17
C TYR A 116 26.08 9.05 2.27
N ALA A 117 26.77 9.46 3.32
CA ALA A 117 28.13 8.99 3.60
C ALA A 117 28.15 7.66 4.37
N GLN A 118 26.99 7.21 4.87
CA GLN A 118 26.82 5.93 5.57
C GLN A 118 26.31 4.81 4.67
N GLU A 119 26.16 5.04 3.36
CA GLU A 119 25.68 4.03 2.42
C GLU A 119 26.79 3.64 1.43
N VAL A 120 26.77 2.41 0.93
CA VAL A 120 27.62 1.95 -0.18
C VAL A 120 27.10 2.51 -1.52
N ARG A 121 27.07 3.84 -1.67
CA ARG A 121 26.49 4.50 -2.86
C ARG A 121 27.39 5.61 -3.41
N ALA A 122 27.48 5.69 -4.73
CA ALA A 122 28.45 6.56 -5.42
C ALA A 122 28.08 8.06 -5.42
N TYR A 123 26.81 8.42 -5.18
CA TYR A 123 26.38 9.82 -5.16
C TYR A 123 27.01 10.67 -4.04
N VAL A 124 27.58 10.03 -3.00
CA VAL A 124 28.37 10.69 -1.96
C VAL A 124 29.54 11.53 -2.52
N ALA A 125 30.04 11.18 -3.72
CA ALA A 125 31.10 11.93 -4.39
C ALA A 125 30.64 13.23 -5.03
N VAL A 126 29.34 13.38 -5.35
CA VAL A 126 28.81 14.53 -6.09
C VAL A 126 29.04 15.86 -5.35
N PRO A 127 28.84 15.97 -4.02
CA PRO A 127 29.22 17.14 -3.22
C PRO A 127 30.71 17.52 -3.31
N LEU A 128 31.61 16.53 -3.34
CA LEU A 128 33.03 16.76 -3.52
C LEU A 128 33.33 17.34 -4.90
N ILE A 129 32.76 16.75 -5.95
CA ILE A 129 32.88 17.25 -7.33
C ILE A 129 32.33 18.68 -7.42
N ALA A 130 31.18 18.96 -6.81
CA ALA A 130 30.59 20.28 -6.69
C ALA A 130 31.54 21.31 -6.07
N LEU A 131 32.20 20.98 -4.95
CA LEU A 131 33.16 21.87 -4.30
C LEU A 131 34.42 22.10 -5.14
N LEU A 132 34.95 21.04 -5.76
CA LEU A 132 36.12 21.15 -6.64
C LEU A 132 35.81 22.02 -7.86
N LEU A 133 34.64 21.85 -8.49
CA LEU A 133 34.22 22.69 -9.60
C LEU A 133 34.05 24.15 -9.17
N LEU A 134 33.47 24.45 -8.01
CA LEU A 134 33.43 25.83 -7.48
C LEU A 134 34.83 26.43 -7.34
N LEU A 135 35.76 25.67 -6.77
CA LEU A 135 37.14 26.11 -6.56
C LEU A 135 37.85 26.39 -7.90
N TRP A 136 37.68 25.49 -8.88
CA TRP A 136 38.34 25.62 -10.18
C TRP A 136 37.71 26.71 -11.04
N VAL A 137 36.39 26.82 -11.06
CA VAL A 137 35.67 27.88 -11.79
C VAL A 137 36.00 29.25 -11.21
N GLU A 138 36.08 29.38 -9.89
CA GLU A 138 36.55 30.63 -9.25
C GLU A 138 37.94 31.01 -9.74
N SER A 139 38.88 30.06 -9.70
CA SER A 139 40.26 30.26 -10.15
C SER A 139 40.31 30.63 -11.63
N LEU A 140 39.52 29.96 -12.46
CA LEU A 140 39.44 30.13 -13.91
C LEU A 140 38.91 31.52 -14.30
N LEU A 141 37.83 31.97 -13.64
CA LEU A 141 37.19 33.24 -13.92
C LEU A 141 37.95 34.44 -13.33
N HIS A 142 38.80 34.21 -12.33
CA HIS A 142 39.71 35.20 -11.76
C HIS A 142 40.94 35.47 -12.64
N TYR A 143 41.30 34.57 -13.57
CA TYR A 143 42.48 34.75 -14.43
C TYR A 143 42.34 35.96 -15.37
N PRO A 144 43.27 36.94 -15.34
CA PRO A 144 43.21 38.16 -16.14
C PRO A 144 43.08 37.86 -17.62
N ARG A 145 42.30 38.66 -18.37
CA ARG A 145 42.07 38.46 -19.81
C ARG A 145 43.36 38.39 -20.64
N GLN A 146 44.38 39.14 -20.23
CA GLN A 146 45.65 39.29 -20.95
C GLN A 146 46.64 38.13 -20.71
N ARG A 147 46.39 37.26 -19.72
CA ARG A 147 47.26 36.11 -19.42
C ARG A 147 46.65 34.81 -19.95
N SER A 148 47.50 33.92 -20.42
CA SER A 148 47.11 32.53 -20.71
C SER A 148 46.78 31.82 -19.41
N ILE A 149 45.72 30.99 -19.46
CA ILE A 149 45.35 30.12 -18.35
C ILE A 149 46.31 28.92 -18.38
N PRO A 150 46.93 28.53 -17.26
CA PRO A 150 47.86 27.41 -17.23
C PRO A 150 47.14 26.09 -17.59
N HIS A 151 47.78 25.24 -18.39
CA HIS A 151 47.24 23.93 -18.79
C HIS A 151 46.80 23.08 -17.60
N ARG A 152 47.52 23.17 -16.46
CA ARG A 152 47.17 22.45 -15.24
C ARG A 152 45.75 22.78 -14.74
N LEU A 153 45.29 24.02 -14.87
CA LEU A 153 43.94 24.40 -14.44
C LEU A 153 42.88 23.82 -15.37
N TRP A 154 43.10 23.88 -16.69
CA TRP A 154 42.22 23.24 -17.67
C TRP A 154 42.11 21.74 -17.44
N ILE A 155 43.25 21.07 -17.25
CA ILE A 155 43.31 19.63 -16.98
C ILE A 155 42.60 19.31 -15.65
N SER A 156 42.77 20.13 -14.61
CA SER A 156 42.11 19.90 -13.32
C SER A 156 40.58 20.00 -13.42
N ILE A 157 40.06 20.98 -14.19
CA ILE A 157 38.62 21.10 -14.43
C ILE A 157 38.12 19.90 -15.22
N TRP A 158 38.73 19.63 -16.38
CA TRP A 158 38.31 18.54 -17.25
C TRP A 158 38.37 17.18 -16.56
N LEU A 159 39.41 16.93 -15.76
CA LEU A 159 39.53 15.70 -14.97
C LEU A 159 38.47 15.64 -13.86
N THR A 160 38.16 16.75 -13.19
CA THR A 160 37.10 16.79 -12.17
C THR A 160 35.73 16.51 -12.79
N GLU A 161 35.42 17.10 -13.95
CA GLU A 161 34.19 16.84 -14.69
C GLU A 161 34.12 15.39 -15.18
N CYS A 162 35.21 14.88 -15.76
CA CYS A 162 35.31 13.50 -16.25
C CYS A 162 35.15 12.47 -15.11
N VAL A 163 35.87 12.65 -14.01
CA VAL A 163 35.73 11.81 -12.81
C VAL A 163 34.30 11.89 -12.28
N GLY A 164 33.69 13.08 -12.21
CA GLY A 164 32.30 13.23 -11.78
C GLY A 164 31.33 12.44 -12.64
N LEU A 165 31.41 12.60 -13.97
CA LEU A 165 30.57 11.87 -14.92
C LEU A 165 30.76 10.36 -14.84
N TYR A 166 32.00 9.89 -14.63
CA TYR A 166 32.33 8.47 -14.47
C TYR A 166 32.18 7.94 -13.03
N THR A 167 31.69 8.77 -12.11
CA THR A 167 31.36 8.34 -10.74
C THR A 167 29.86 8.19 -10.56
N HIS A 168 29.05 9.16 -11.00
CA HIS A 168 27.60 9.08 -10.84
C HIS A 168 26.85 9.98 -11.83
N ASN A 169 25.68 9.53 -12.30
CA ASN A 169 24.83 10.26 -13.25
C ASN A 169 24.33 11.61 -12.69
N LEU A 170 24.25 11.77 -11.36
CA LEU A 170 23.91 13.05 -10.72
C LEU A 170 24.98 14.15 -10.92
N ALA A 171 26.16 13.82 -11.43
CA ALA A 171 27.13 14.83 -11.86
C ALA A 171 26.75 15.47 -13.21
N VAL A 172 25.89 14.84 -14.02
CA VAL A 172 25.51 15.34 -15.35
C VAL A 172 24.88 16.74 -15.29
N PRO A 173 23.85 17.01 -14.45
CA PRO A 173 23.26 18.34 -14.36
C PRO A 173 24.28 19.40 -13.91
N LEU A 174 25.16 19.03 -12.96
CA LEU A 174 26.19 19.90 -12.43
C LEU A 174 27.24 20.27 -13.50
N VAL A 175 27.75 19.29 -14.24
CA VAL A 175 28.76 19.49 -15.30
C VAL A 175 28.16 20.26 -16.47
N ALA A 176 26.97 19.88 -16.94
CA ALA A 176 26.29 20.57 -18.03
C ALA A 176 25.99 22.04 -17.68
N TRP A 177 25.50 22.30 -16.46
CA TRP A 177 25.24 23.66 -15.99
C TRP A 177 26.54 24.48 -15.84
N THR A 178 27.62 23.87 -15.34
CA THR A 178 28.93 24.50 -15.26
C THR A 178 29.45 24.88 -16.65
N GLY A 179 29.28 24.00 -17.65
CA GLY A 179 29.60 24.27 -19.04
C GLY A 179 28.84 25.43 -19.64
N LEU A 180 27.53 25.44 -19.45
CA LEU A 180 26.68 26.53 -19.91
C LEU A 180 27.09 27.86 -19.27
N THR A 181 27.21 27.91 -17.95
CA THR A 181 27.45 29.15 -17.21
C THR A 181 28.82 29.77 -17.53
N VAL A 182 29.90 28.97 -17.53
CA VAL A 182 31.24 29.46 -17.89
C VAL A 182 31.30 29.89 -19.36
N GLY A 183 30.66 29.13 -20.26
CA GLY A 183 30.56 29.47 -21.68
C GLY A 183 29.86 30.82 -21.90
N VAL A 184 28.71 31.02 -21.25
CA VAL A 184 27.95 32.28 -21.27
C VAL A 184 28.78 33.45 -20.72
N VAL A 185 29.53 33.25 -19.63
CA VAL A 185 30.42 34.29 -19.09
C VAL A 185 31.48 34.71 -20.11
N TRP A 186 32.08 33.78 -20.86
CA TRP A 186 33.07 34.12 -21.88
C TRP A 186 32.47 34.68 -23.17
N LEU A 187 31.26 34.28 -23.51
CA LEU A 187 30.47 34.90 -24.58
C LEU A 187 30.23 36.39 -24.26
N PHE A 188 29.73 36.71 -23.06
CA PHE A 188 29.52 38.09 -22.63
C PHE A 188 30.82 38.89 -22.50
N ARG A 189 31.90 38.26 -22.02
CA ARG A 189 33.24 38.89 -21.98
C ARG A 189 33.89 39.02 -23.36
N LYS A 190 33.25 38.51 -24.44
CA LYS A 190 33.76 38.47 -25.82
C LYS A 190 35.17 37.87 -25.91
N ASN A 191 35.40 36.77 -25.18
CA ASN A 191 36.68 36.06 -25.17
C ASN A 191 36.60 34.76 -25.97
N TRP A 192 36.60 34.89 -27.29
CA TRP A 192 36.42 33.79 -28.24
C TRP A 192 37.45 32.67 -28.10
N GLN A 193 38.71 33.00 -27.82
CA GLN A 193 39.75 31.98 -27.65
C GLN A 193 39.44 31.04 -26.47
N ARG A 194 39.11 31.62 -25.30
CA ARG A 194 38.74 30.81 -24.13
C ARG A 194 37.44 30.05 -24.35
N LEU A 195 36.46 30.66 -25.03
CA LEU A 195 35.20 30.00 -25.38
C LEU A 195 35.43 28.80 -26.31
N ILE A 196 36.27 28.93 -27.34
CA ILE A 196 36.59 27.81 -28.25
C ILE A 196 37.31 26.69 -27.48
N THR A 197 38.30 27.03 -26.64
CA THR A 197 38.97 26.02 -25.80
C THR A 197 37.98 25.32 -24.88
N TRP A 198 37.05 26.05 -24.27
CA TRP A 198 35.99 25.50 -23.42
C TRP A 198 35.09 24.53 -24.17
N CYS A 199 34.54 24.97 -25.31
CA CYS A 199 33.70 24.13 -26.15
C CYS A 199 34.45 22.89 -26.62
N ALA A 200 35.72 23.02 -27.01
CA ALA A 200 36.55 21.88 -27.41
C ALA A 200 36.72 20.87 -26.27
N LEU A 201 37.00 21.34 -25.04
CA LEU A 201 37.12 20.47 -23.87
C LEU A 201 35.80 19.76 -23.52
N HIS A 202 34.65 20.43 -23.66
CA HIS A 202 33.34 19.82 -23.43
C HIS A 202 32.88 18.90 -24.55
N ILE A 203 33.27 19.15 -25.80
CA ILE A 203 33.11 18.18 -26.89
C ILE A 203 33.94 16.93 -26.60
N LEU A 204 35.21 17.08 -26.19
CA LEU A 204 36.06 15.94 -25.81
C LEU A 204 35.50 15.20 -24.60
N LEU A 205 34.95 15.91 -23.62
CA LEU A 205 34.28 15.31 -22.46
C LEU A 205 33.04 14.52 -22.89
N GLY A 206 32.20 15.09 -23.77
CA GLY A 206 31.04 14.41 -24.34
C GLY A 206 31.44 13.14 -25.08
N ILE A 207 32.45 13.21 -25.96
CA ILE A 207 32.99 12.04 -26.67
C ILE A 207 33.48 10.98 -25.69
N ALA A 208 34.20 11.39 -24.63
CA ALA A 208 34.66 10.48 -23.60
C ALA A 208 33.51 9.83 -22.81
N TYR A 209 32.34 10.49 -22.70
CA TYR A 209 31.19 9.99 -21.94
C TYR A 209 30.22 9.14 -22.78
N ILE A 210 30.25 9.26 -24.11
CA ILE A 210 29.39 8.49 -25.03
C ILE A 210 29.39 6.97 -24.74
N PRO A 211 30.56 6.29 -24.54
CA PRO A 211 30.56 4.86 -24.29
C PRO A 211 29.70 4.44 -23.10
N TRP A 212 29.69 5.24 -22.02
CA TRP A 212 28.83 4.99 -20.87
C TRP A 212 27.36 5.25 -21.17
N VAL A 213 27.04 6.38 -21.80
CA VAL A 213 25.65 6.74 -22.15
C VAL A 213 24.99 5.67 -23.03
N MET A 214 25.74 5.03 -23.91
CA MET A 214 25.24 3.94 -24.77
C MET A 214 24.86 2.66 -24.00
N THR A 215 25.29 2.52 -22.74
CA THR A 215 24.95 1.36 -21.88
C THR A 215 23.76 1.61 -20.97
N GLN A 216 23.27 2.86 -20.86
CA GLN A 216 22.22 3.23 -19.92
C GLN A 216 20.82 2.81 -20.40
N SER A 217 20.02 2.29 -19.47
CA SER A 217 18.57 2.07 -19.66
C SER A 217 17.75 3.29 -19.20
N PRO A 218 16.58 3.56 -19.82
CA PRO A 218 15.66 4.58 -19.32
C PRO A 218 15.17 4.26 -17.91
N SER A 219 15.19 5.24 -17.01
CA SER A 219 14.77 5.08 -15.60
C SER A 219 13.32 5.49 -15.31
N GLY A 220 12.59 6.02 -16.31
CA GLY A 220 11.21 6.47 -16.15
C GLY A 220 10.22 5.37 -16.48
N THR A 221 9.20 5.16 -15.63
CA THR A 221 8.08 4.25 -15.89
C THR A 221 6.76 5.03 -15.89
N ASN A 222 5.71 4.47 -16.50
CA ASN A 222 4.37 5.07 -16.48
C ASN A 222 3.75 5.14 -15.08
N LEU A 223 4.34 4.47 -14.09
CA LEU A 223 3.89 4.48 -12.69
C LEU A 223 4.47 5.65 -11.91
N ASN A 224 5.54 6.29 -12.40
CA ASN A 224 6.16 7.41 -11.72
C ASN A 224 5.20 8.62 -11.67
N THR A 225 5.29 9.39 -10.60
CA THR A 225 4.50 10.59 -10.33
C THR A 225 5.41 11.83 -10.24
N PRO A 226 5.74 12.46 -11.39
CA PRO A 226 6.64 13.61 -11.40
C PRO A 226 6.16 14.75 -10.49
N PRO A 227 7.08 15.49 -9.86
CA PRO A 227 6.72 16.58 -8.96
C PRO A 227 5.92 17.67 -9.67
N GLN A 228 4.89 18.19 -9.00
CA GLN A 228 4.09 19.29 -9.53
C GLN A 228 4.80 20.64 -9.35
N ILE A 229 4.83 21.45 -10.41
CA ILE A 229 5.43 22.79 -10.36
C ILE A 229 4.59 23.69 -9.43
N GLY A 230 5.23 24.23 -8.39
CA GLY A 230 4.57 25.13 -7.46
C GLY A 230 5.43 25.47 -6.25
N PHE A 231 4.83 26.19 -5.28
CA PHE A 231 5.50 26.56 -4.03
C PHE A 231 5.90 25.35 -3.19
N THR A 232 5.15 24.25 -3.27
CA THR A 232 5.46 22.99 -2.60
C THR A 232 6.78 22.42 -3.10
N LEU A 233 6.98 22.34 -4.41
CA LEU A 233 8.24 21.88 -5.01
C LEU A 233 9.42 22.79 -4.63
N ALA A 234 9.23 24.12 -4.66
CA ALA A 234 10.29 25.05 -4.26
C ALA A 234 10.69 24.87 -2.77
N ARG A 235 9.71 24.65 -1.89
CA ARG A 235 9.95 24.30 -0.49
C ARG A 235 10.69 22.96 -0.38
N ASP A 236 10.24 21.93 -1.10
CA ASP A 236 10.78 20.58 -1.00
C ASP A 236 12.24 20.52 -1.51
N ILE A 237 12.59 21.29 -2.55
CA ILE A 237 13.98 21.51 -2.99
C ILE A 237 14.80 22.17 -1.88
N TRP A 238 14.27 23.21 -1.25
CA TRP A 238 14.96 23.89 -0.13
C TRP A 238 15.20 22.94 1.05
N TYR A 239 14.20 22.13 1.38
CA TYR A 239 14.27 21.17 2.49
C TYR A 239 15.28 20.06 2.19
N SER A 240 15.42 19.67 0.92
CA SER A 240 16.38 18.64 0.47
C SER A 240 17.84 18.99 0.75
N TYR A 241 18.19 20.25 1.07
CA TYR A 241 19.52 20.61 1.53
C TYR A 241 19.82 20.25 2.98
N PHE A 242 18.77 20.01 3.77
CA PHE A 242 18.85 19.77 5.20
C PHE A 242 18.38 18.37 5.57
N LEU A 243 17.41 17.82 4.84
CA LEU A 243 16.72 16.58 5.16
C LEU A 243 17.00 15.47 4.13
N PRO A 244 17.62 14.35 4.53
CA PRO A 244 17.91 13.24 3.61
C PRO A 244 16.66 12.45 3.20
N VAL A 245 15.72 12.25 4.12
CA VAL A 245 14.53 11.39 3.91
C VAL A 245 13.24 12.21 3.96
N LEU A 246 13.17 13.22 3.09
CA LEU A 246 12.14 14.26 3.12
C LEU A 246 10.70 13.72 3.17
N ALA A 247 10.39 12.68 2.39
CA ALA A 247 9.04 12.11 2.32
C ALA A 247 8.55 11.55 3.67
N GLN A 248 9.46 11.11 4.53
CA GLN A 248 9.13 10.48 5.81
C GLN A 248 9.26 11.47 6.98
N VAL A 249 10.18 12.44 6.89
CA VAL A 249 10.51 13.39 7.96
C VAL A 249 9.71 14.70 7.89
N ARG A 250 9.12 15.02 6.73
CA ARG A 250 8.45 16.32 6.48
C ARG A 250 7.32 16.65 7.46
N ASP A 251 6.61 15.65 7.97
CA ASP A 251 5.50 15.85 8.91
C ASP A 251 5.94 15.78 10.39
N ALA A 252 7.15 15.28 10.67
CA ALA A 252 7.70 15.15 12.02
C ALA A 252 8.57 16.34 12.45
N GLU A 253 9.27 16.99 11.50
CA GLU A 253 10.15 18.10 11.82
C GLU A 253 9.44 19.46 11.88
N SER A 254 9.89 20.32 12.81
CA SER A 254 9.39 21.70 12.93
C SER A 254 9.83 22.55 11.74
N PRO A 255 8.92 22.99 10.84
CA PRO A 255 9.28 23.74 9.63
C PRO A 255 9.92 25.10 9.94
N ILE A 256 9.76 25.60 11.18
CA ILE A 256 10.22 26.92 11.63
C ILE A 256 11.74 27.09 11.45
N LEU A 257 12.55 26.07 11.80
CA LEU A 257 14.01 26.19 11.74
C LEU A 257 14.52 26.23 10.29
N ILE A 258 13.91 25.44 9.41
CA ILE A 258 14.25 25.40 7.99
C ILE A 258 13.78 26.68 7.28
N ILE A 259 12.60 27.21 7.65
CA ILE A 259 12.12 28.52 7.19
C ILE A 259 13.07 29.64 7.66
N LEU A 260 13.52 29.59 8.91
CA LEU A 260 14.48 30.56 9.44
C LEU A 260 15.80 30.51 8.66
N ALA A 261 16.31 29.32 8.34
CA ALA A 261 17.49 29.16 7.48
C ALA A 261 17.26 29.74 6.07
N ALA A 262 16.05 29.62 5.52
CA ALA A 262 15.68 30.24 4.23
C ALA A 262 15.74 31.77 4.31
N ILE A 263 15.13 32.35 5.35
CA ILE A 263 15.12 33.80 5.58
C ILE A 263 16.55 34.32 5.76
N ILE A 264 17.38 33.63 6.56
CA ILE A 264 18.79 34.00 6.74
C ILE A 264 19.54 33.94 5.41
N SER A 265 19.28 32.93 4.57
CA SER A 265 19.89 32.81 3.24
C SER A 265 19.48 33.95 2.32
N LEU A 266 18.19 34.31 2.29
CA LEU A 266 17.68 35.45 1.50
C LEU A 266 18.34 36.77 1.92
N VAL A 267 18.54 36.97 3.22
CA VAL A 267 19.25 38.15 3.75
C VAL A 267 20.74 38.08 3.41
N ALA A 268 21.37 36.90 3.46
CA ALA A 268 22.80 36.68 3.21
C ALA A 268 23.22 36.94 1.75
N ILE A 269 22.37 36.59 0.79
CA ILE A 269 22.63 36.69 -0.66
C ILE A 269 23.15 38.08 -1.08
N PRO A 270 22.43 39.20 -0.83
CA PRO A 270 22.89 40.51 -1.29
C PRO A 270 24.23 40.91 -0.67
N PHE A 271 24.46 40.63 0.62
CA PHE A 271 25.75 40.93 1.25
C PHE A 271 26.89 40.14 0.63
N PHE A 272 26.69 38.85 0.36
CA PHE A 272 27.71 38.01 -0.23
C PHE A 272 28.03 38.44 -1.67
N VAL A 273 27.00 38.60 -2.51
CA VAL A 273 27.18 38.98 -3.93
C VAL A 273 27.78 40.38 -4.07
N LEU A 274 27.38 41.35 -3.24
CA LEU A 274 27.93 42.71 -3.34
C LEU A 274 29.40 42.80 -2.89
N LYS A 275 29.79 42.07 -1.84
CA LYS A 275 31.18 42.09 -1.33
C LYS A 275 32.12 41.20 -2.13
N ARG A 276 31.60 40.13 -2.73
CA ARG A 276 32.36 39.08 -3.42
C ARG A 276 31.61 38.67 -4.70
N PRO A 277 31.51 39.54 -5.71
CA PRO A 277 30.62 39.31 -6.86
C PRO A 277 30.92 38.04 -7.63
N LEU A 278 32.21 37.70 -7.79
CA LEU A 278 32.59 36.46 -8.45
C LEU A 278 32.19 35.23 -7.63
N GLN A 279 32.66 35.14 -6.39
CA GLN A 279 32.40 33.99 -5.52
C GLN A 279 30.91 33.84 -5.20
N GLY A 280 30.23 34.96 -4.91
CA GLY A 280 28.79 35.00 -4.67
C GLY A 280 27.99 34.58 -5.90
N GLY A 281 28.34 35.07 -7.09
CA GLY A 281 27.64 34.72 -8.32
C GLY A 281 27.73 33.24 -8.68
N ILE A 282 28.93 32.64 -8.61
CA ILE A 282 29.10 31.21 -8.91
C ILE A 282 28.46 30.33 -7.84
N THR A 283 28.52 30.72 -6.56
CA THR A 283 27.89 29.97 -5.48
C THR A 283 26.38 30.00 -5.61
N LEU A 284 25.79 31.16 -5.92
CA LEU A 284 24.35 31.31 -6.10
C LEU A 284 23.85 30.55 -7.34
N SER A 285 24.63 30.59 -8.43
CA SER A 285 24.35 29.80 -9.64
C SER A 285 24.23 28.32 -9.29
N GLN A 286 25.15 27.78 -8.49
CA GLN A 286 25.09 26.38 -8.09
C GLN A 286 24.00 26.08 -7.04
N ALA A 287 23.78 26.98 -6.08
CA ALA A 287 22.79 26.78 -5.02
C ALA A 287 21.33 26.93 -5.49
N LEU A 288 21.07 27.60 -6.61
CA LEU A 288 19.71 27.82 -7.12
C LEU A 288 19.49 27.21 -8.51
N LEU A 289 20.42 27.43 -9.44
CA LEU A 289 20.16 27.12 -10.85
C LEU A 289 20.48 25.66 -11.20
N VAL A 290 21.43 25.02 -10.53
CA VAL A 290 21.66 23.56 -10.68
C VAL A 290 20.45 22.74 -10.21
N PRO A 291 19.84 23.00 -9.04
CA PRO A 291 18.57 22.37 -8.63
C PRO A 291 17.42 22.60 -9.61
N LEU A 292 17.27 23.83 -10.11
CA LEU A 292 16.23 24.14 -11.09
C LEU A 292 16.46 23.37 -12.41
N PHE A 293 17.71 23.29 -12.85
CA PHE A 293 18.07 22.50 -14.02
C PHE A 293 17.83 21.00 -13.81
N SER A 294 18.19 20.48 -12.64
CA SER A 294 17.93 19.09 -12.25
C SER A 294 16.42 18.81 -12.21
N THR A 295 15.61 19.74 -11.70
CA THR A 295 14.14 19.66 -11.72
C THR A 295 13.60 19.59 -13.15
N ALA A 296 14.14 20.42 -14.06
CA ALA A 296 13.72 20.39 -15.46
C ALA A 296 14.02 19.03 -16.11
N LEU A 297 15.15 18.41 -15.77
CA LEU A 297 15.52 17.07 -16.25
C LEU A 297 14.61 15.98 -15.64
N LEU A 298 14.29 16.06 -14.35
CA LEU A 298 13.37 15.12 -13.70
C LEU A 298 11.97 15.15 -14.35
N LEU A 299 11.45 16.35 -14.61
CA LEU A 299 10.18 16.54 -15.29
C LEU A 299 10.20 15.98 -16.72
N ALA A 300 11.28 16.25 -17.46
CA ALA A 300 11.44 15.72 -18.82
C ALA A 300 11.54 14.19 -18.84
N ALA A 301 12.22 13.60 -17.86
CA ALA A 301 12.45 12.16 -17.76
C ALA A 301 11.32 11.39 -17.06
N HIS A 302 10.27 12.08 -16.58
CA HIS A 302 9.16 11.47 -15.82
C HIS A 302 9.65 10.67 -14.59
N ILE A 303 10.49 11.31 -13.76
CA ILE A 303 11.07 10.70 -12.56
C ILE A 303 10.45 11.33 -11.30
N ASP A 304 10.25 10.51 -10.26
CA ASP A 304 9.79 10.94 -8.95
C ASP A 304 10.77 11.89 -8.24
N PHE A 305 10.24 12.71 -7.34
CA PHE A 305 11.05 13.61 -6.53
C PHE A 305 11.83 12.84 -5.46
N HIS A 306 13.15 13.08 -5.37
CA HIS A 306 13.98 12.56 -4.29
C HIS A 306 15.09 13.56 -3.89
N PRO A 307 15.39 13.78 -2.59
CA PRO A 307 16.41 14.74 -2.14
C PRO A 307 17.80 14.55 -2.77
N ARG A 308 18.22 13.30 -3.01
CA ARG A 308 19.49 12.98 -3.71
C ARG A 308 19.72 13.74 -5.02
N TYR A 309 18.67 14.07 -5.78
CA TYR A 309 18.81 14.82 -7.04
C TYR A 309 19.33 16.25 -6.84
N PHE A 310 19.27 16.77 -5.61
CA PHE A 310 19.68 18.14 -5.26
C PHE A 310 21.00 18.19 -4.46
N ILE A 311 21.62 17.04 -4.19
CA ILE A 311 22.83 16.91 -3.36
C ILE A 311 24.01 17.76 -3.87
N ALA A 312 24.10 17.99 -5.19
CA ALA A 312 25.12 18.84 -5.80
C ALA A 312 25.02 20.33 -5.39
N GLY A 313 23.82 20.79 -5.03
CA GLY A 313 23.54 22.16 -4.60
C GLY A 313 23.82 22.40 -3.11
N THR A 314 23.81 21.35 -2.29
CA THR A 314 23.92 21.44 -0.82
C THR A 314 25.17 22.18 -0.34
N PRO A 315 26.39 21.88 -0.83
CA PRO A 315 27.57 22.60 -0.38
C PRO A 315 27.52 24.09 -0.72
N ALA A 316 26.95 24.45 -1.88
CA ALA A 316 26.80 25.83 -2.31
C ALA A 316 25.75 26.57 -1.46
N ALA A 317 24.64 25.92 -1.12
CA ALA A 317 23.62 26.49 -0.24
C ALA A 317 24.19 26.82 1.15
N LEU A 318 24.96 25.91 1.75
CA LEU A 318 25.65 26.16 3.02
C LEU A 318 26.71 27.26 2.89
N LEU A 319 27.38 27.36 1.73
CA LEU A 319 28.37 28.40 1.47
C LEU A 319 27.75 29.80 1.34
N VAL A 320 26.49 29.93 0.88
CA VAL A 320 25.75 31.20 0.88
C VAL A 320 25.60 31.75 2.30
N LEU A 321 25.24 30.90 3.27
CA LEU A 321 25.14 31.28 4.69
C LEU A 321 26.48 31.79 5.22
N VAL A 322 27.58 31.09 4.93
CA VAL A 322 28.93 31.51 5.32
C VAL A 322 29.31 32.82 4.64
N GLY A 323 29.12 32.94 3.33
CA GLY A 323 29.43 34.15 2.57
C GLY A 323 28.71 35.39 3.09
N GLY A 324 27.42 35.25 3.45
CA GLY A 324 26.63 36.33 4.05
C GLY A 324 27.15 36.77 5.41
N THR A 325 27.46 35.83 6.31
CA THR A 325 28.04 36.20 7.62
C THR A 325 29.39 36.87 7.47
N GLN A 326 30.25 36.35 6.59
CA GLN A 326 31.60 36.89 6.39
C GLN A 326 31.61 38.24 5.66
N ALA A 327 30.50 38.63 5.03
CA ALA A 327 30.32 39.95 4.42
C ALA A 327 30.00 41.06 5.45
N ILE A 328 29.67 40.70 6.70
CA ILE A 328 29.40 41.65 7.80
C ILE A 328 30.70 42.35 8.23
N SER A 329 30.68 43.68 8.25
CA SER A 329 31.84 44.52 8.57
C SER A 329 32.25 44.45 10.05
N SER A 330 31.27 44.44 10.96
CA SER A 330 31.53 44.34 12.40
C SER A 330 32.01 42.95 12.77
N VAL A 331 33.25 42.84 13.27
CA VAL A 331 33.85 41.57 13.71
C VAL A 331 33.00 40.89 14.80
N LYS A 332 32.45 41.67 15.73
CA LYS A 332 31.59 41.16 16.81
C LYS A 332 30.31 40.53 16.26
N ILE A 333 29.61 41.26 15.39
CA ILE A 333 28.35 40.79 14.78
C ILE A 333 28.63 39.59 13.87
N ARG A 334 29.67 39.65 13.04
CA ARG A 334 30.09 38.54 12.19
C ARG A 334 30.32 37.25 12.99
N ASN A 335 31.07 37.33 14.08
CA ASN A 335 31.36 36.17 14.90
C ASN A 335 30.09 35.65 15.59
N LEU A 336 29.24 36.54 16.10
CA LEU A 336 27.95 36.17 16.68
C LEU A 336 27.04 35.49 15.65
N SER A 337 26.90 36.05 14.45
CA SER A 337 26.10 35.47 13.36
C SER A 337 26.64 34.10 12.95
N ALA A 338 27.96 33.92 12.86
CA ALA A 338 28.56 32.62 12.55
C ALA A 338 28.27 31.57 13.65
N ILE A 339 28.29 31.98 14.93
CA ILE A 339 27.90 31.10 16.06
C ILE A 339 26.41 30.77 15.99
N VAL A 340 25.53 31.75 15.74
CA VAL A 340 24.08 31.53 15.62
C VAL A 340 23.76 30.56 14.49
N ILE A 341 24.38 30.70 13.32
CA ILE A 341 24.19 29.77 12.20
C ILE A 341 24.73 28.38 12.56
N ALA A 342 25.88 28.28 13.22
CA ALA A 342 26.42 27.00 13.66
C ALA A 342 25.50 26.30 14.66
N ILE A 343 24.92 27.03 15.62
CA ILE A 343 23.96 26.50 16.59
C ILE A 343 22.66 26.08 15.88
N LEU A 344 22.09 26.93 15.02
CA LEU A 344 20.88 26.62 14.27
C LEU A 344 21.06 25.33 13.46
N MET A 345 22.16 25.22 12.71
CA MET A 345 22.49 24.03 11.95
C MET A 345 22.78 22.83 12.85
N GLY A 346 23.41 23.03 14.00
CA GLY A 346 23.61 21.98 15.01
C GLY A 346 22.29 21.43 15.53
N ILE A 347 21.28 22.27 15.77
CA ILE A 347 19.95 21.86 16.21
C ILE A 347 19.23 21.08 15.10
N ILE A 348 19.18 21.63 13.88
CA ILE A 348 18.60 20.92 12.72
C ILE A 348 19.26 19.56 12.55
N SER A 349 20.59 19.52 12.66
CA SER A 349 21.33 18.28 12.47
C SER A 349 21.06 17.28 13.58
N TYR A 350 21.04 17.74 14.84
CA TYR A 350 20.70 16.87 15.96
C TYR A 350 19.29 16.31 15.86
N GLN A 351 18.30 17.12 15.48
CA GLN A 351 16.91 16.67 15.28
C GLN A 351 16.83 15.60 14.19
N SER A 352 17.34 15.92 12.99
CA SER A 352 17.32 14.98 11.86
C SER A 352 18.04 13.67 12.19
N LEU A 353 19.23 13.74 12.80
CA LEU A 353 19.98 12.54 13.23
C LEU A 353 19.23 11.74 14.30
N HIS A 354 18.65 12.43 15.29
CA HIS A 354 17.88 11.77 16.34
C HIS A 354 16.68 11.03 15.76
N ASP A 355 15.95 11.68 14.86
CA ASP A 355 14.76 11.14 14.24
C ASP A 355 15.10 9.90 13.40
N ILE A 356 16.11 9.98 12.51
CA ILE A 356 16.56 8.86 11.67
C ILE A 356 16.97 7.64 12.50
N HIS A 357 17.68 7.85 13.61
CA HIS A 357 18.14 6.73 14.45
C HIS A 357 17.08 6.16 15.39
N THR A 358 16.15 6.97 15.88
CA THR A 358 15.17 6.52 16.88
C THR A 358 13.84 6.10 16.29
N THR A 359 13.53 6.57 15.08
CA THR A 359 12.26 6.28 14.40
C THR A 359 12.49 5.23 13.34
N ARG A 360 11.99 4.01 13.59
CA ARG A 360 12.20 2.87 12.70
C ARG A 360 11.71 3.13 11.27
N THR A 361 10.64 3.89 11.09
CA THR A 361 10.09 4.30 9.79
C THR A 361 11.10 5.00 8.88
N TYR A 362 12.17 5.58 9.43
CA TYR A 362 13.21 6.31 8.69
C TYR A 362 14.45 5.49 8.32
N GLN A 363 14.50 4.24 8.79
CA GLN A 363 15.61 3.33 8.52
C GLN A 363 15.34 2.54 7.24
N HIS A 364 16.38 1.95 6.67
CA HIS A 364 16.23 1.04 5.53
C HIS A 364 15.57 -0.29 5.94
N ASP A 365 14.99 -0.99 4.95
CA ASP A 365 14.35 -2.29 5.15
C ASP A 365 15.34 -3.34 5.68
N ASP A 366 14.86 -4.23 6.55
CA ASP A 366 15.72 -5.13 7.33
C ASP A 366 15.97 -6.48 6.64
N PHE A 367 16.71 -6.42 5.55
CA PHE A 367 17.14 -7.62 4.82
C PHE A 367 18.05 -8.53 5.66
N ALA A 368 18.82 -7.97 6.60
CA ALA A 368 19.66 -8.74 7.51
C ALA A 368 18.84 -9.69 8.39
N ALA A 369 17.70 -9.24 8.93
CA ALA A 369 16.83 -10.07 9.75
C ALA A 369 16.17 -11.21 8.95
N VAL A 370 15.67 -10.90 7.74
CA VAL A 370 15.14 -11.92 6.82
C VAL A 370 16.21 -12.94 6.44
N ALA A 371 17.43 -12.48 6.14
CA ALA A 371 18.53 -13.35 5.77
C ALA A 371 18.96 -14.28 6.91
N LYS A 372 18.98 -13.80 8.15
CA LYS A 372 19.22 -14.65 9.34
C LYS A 372 18.14 -15.71 9.51
N TYR A 373 16.88 -15.38 9.21
CA TYR A 373 15.81 -16.37 9.20
C TYR A 373 16.06 -17.42 8.11
N TYR A 374 16.38 -16.98 6.88
CA TYR A 374 16.69 -17.87 5.75
C TYR A 374 17.90 -18.78 5.96
N ALA A 375 18.92 -18.31 6.70
CA ALA A 375 20.09 -19.12 7.04
C ALA A 375 19.77 -20.33 7.95
N ASN A 376 18.64 -20.31 8.65
CA ASN A 376 18.20 -21.42 9.51
C ASN A 376 17.22 -22.37 8.80
N LEU A 377 16.90 -22.13 7.52
CA LEU A 377 16.01 -22.98 6.76
C LEU A 377 16.74 -24.23 6.25
N PRO A 378 16.01 -25.35 6.03
CA PRO A 378 16.54 -26.52 5.36
C PRO A 378 17.18 -26.22 3.99
N GLU A 379 18.18 -27.01 3.60
CA GLU A 379 18.89 -26.81 2.31
C GLU A 379 17.99 -27.03 1.09
N ASP A 380 16.95 -27.86 1.23
CA ASP A 380 15.96 -28.15 0.18
C ASP A 380 14.86 -27.09 0.05
N THR A 381 14.84 -26.10 0.95
CA THR A 381 13.91 -24.97 0.88
C THR A 381 14.19 -24.07 -0.32
N VAL A 382 13.12 -23.59 -0.95
CA VAL A 382 13.15 -22.59 -2.01
C VAL A 382 12.70 -21.25 -1.47
N ILE A 383 13.45 -20.19 -1.73
CA ILE A 383 13.02 -18.81 -1.49
C ILE A 383 12.54 -18.25 -2.82
N LEU A 384 11.24 -18.07 -2.94
CA LEU A 384 10.59 -17.50 -4.12
C LEU A 384 10.60 -15.97 -4.02
N ILE A 385 11.29 -15.32 -4.96
CA ILE A 385 11.37 -13.88 -5.09
C ILE A 385 10.50 -13.46 -6.29
N PRO A 386 9.40 -12.73 -6.09
CA PRO A 386 8.46 -12.38 -7.16
C PRO A 386 8.93 -11.20 -8.04
N PHE A 387 10.24 -11.01 -8.20
CA PHE A 387 10.86 -9.99 -9.05
C PHE A 387 12.26 -10.44 -9.51
N ASP A 388 12.85 -9.67 -10.43
CA ASP A 388 14.02 -10.11 -11.21
C ASP A 388 15.25 -10.46 -10.35
N ASP A 389 15.61 -9.61 -9.38
CA ASP A 389 16.76 -9.80 -8.50
C ASP A 389 16.53 -9.12 -7.14
N GLU A 390 16.93 -9.78 -6.05
CA GLU A 390 17.10 -9.15 -4.73
C GLU A 390 18.58 -9.18 -4.33
N PRO A 391 19.36 -8.16 -4.73
CA PRO A 391 20.81 -8.18 -4.61
C PRO A 391 21.32 -8.17 -3.16
N ALA A 392 20.57 -7.60 -2.21
CA ALA A 392 20.99 -7.59 -0.81
C ALA A 392 20.99 -9.03 -0.25
N LEU A 393 19.95 -9.81 -0.57
CA LEU A 393 19.86 -11.21 -0.18
C LEU A 393 20.82 -12.08 -1.01
N GLN A 394 20.78 -11.97 -2.34
CA GLN A 394 21.42 -12.92 -3.24
C GLN A 394 22.93 -12.71 -3.40
N TYR A 395 23.42 -11.45 -3.41
CA TYR A 395 24.84 -11.16 -3.64
C TYR A 395 25.63 -10.87 -2.36
N TYR A 396 24.96 -10.39 -1.31
CA TYR A 396 25.62 -10.08 -0.03
C TYR A 396 25.30 -11.13 1.04
N PHE A 397 24.05 -11.17 1.52
CA PHE A 397 23.69 -11.95 2.69
C PHE A 397 23.71 -13.47 2.49
N ALA A 398 23.48 -13.97 1.28
CA ALA A 398 23.59 -15.40 0.98
C ALA A 398 24.98 -15.94 1.34
N SER A 399 26.03 -15.17 1.06
CA SER A 399 27.39 -15.53 1.44
C SER A 399 27.72 -15.24 2.90
N GLU A 400 27.22 -14.12 3.45
CA GLU A 400 27.53 -13.68 4.81
C GLU A 400 26.91 -14.59 5.88
N TYR A 401 25.69 -15.06 5.66
CA TYR A 401 24.99 -15.97 6.58
C TYR A 401 24.96 -17.43 6.10
N ASP A 402 25.69 -17.76 5.04
CA ASP A 402 25.77 -19.11 4.46
C ASP A 402 24.39 -19.72 4.16
N ILE A 403 23.50 -18.93 3.53
CA ILE A 403 22.14 -19.35 3.18
C ILE A 403 22.22 -20.51 2.17
N LYS A 404 21.72 -21.67 2.56
CA LYS A 404 21.72 -22.88 1.73
C LYS A 404 20.49 -23.00 0.82
N ALA A 405 19.38 -22.40 1.25
CA ALA A 405 18.12 -22.41 0.51
C ALA A 405 18.31 -21.81 -0.90
N GLN A 406 17.63 -22.41 -1.88
CA GLN A 406 17.73 -21.99 -3.28
C GLN A 406 16.85 -20.77 -3.55
N PHE A 407 17.43 -19.68 -4.04
CA PHE A 407 16.66 -18.54 -4.55
C PHE A 407 16.10 -18.83 -5.95
N ILE A 408 14.81 -18.57 -6.15
CA ILE A 408 14.14 -18.66 -7.44
C ILE A 408 13.40 -17.36 -7.70
N ASN A 409 13.76 -16.69 -8.78
CA ASN A 409 13.25 -15.39 -9.16
C ASN A 409 12.17 -15.56 -10.23
N VAL A 410 11.05 -14.86 -10.05
CA VAL A 410 9.98 -14.77 -11.04
C VAL A 410 9.95 -13.33 -11.54
N PRO A 411 10.00 -13.07 -12.87
CA PRO A 411 10.12 -11.71 -13.37
C PRO A 411 9.07 -10.75 -12.80
N LEU A 412 9.49 -9.51 -12.53
CA LEU A 412 8.58 -8.50 -11.98
C LEU A 412 7.39 -8.31 -12.93
N HIS A 413 6.18 -8.21 -12.38
CA HIS A 413 4.94 -8.05 -13.15
C HIS A 413 4.64 -9.23 -14.11
N SER A 414 5.08 -10.44 -13.73
CA SER A 414 4.81 -11.66 -14.49
C SER A 414 3.33 -11.89 -14.75
N LYS A 415 3.04 -12.43 -15.94
CA LYS A 415 1.72 -12.96 -16.28
C LYS A 415 1.43 -14.21 -15.46
N LYS A 416 0.14 -14.51 -15.29
CA LYS A 416 -0.32 -15.65 -14.49
C LYS A 416 0.26 -16.98 -14.97
N GLU A 417 0.44 -17.15 -16.28
CA GLU A 417 0.93 -18.40 -16.86
C GLU A 417 2.37 -18.68 -16.43
N ILE A 418 3.21 -17.64 -16.36
CA ILE A 418 4.62 -17.75 -15.96
C ILE A 418 4.73 -18.07 -14.46
N ALA A 419 3.97 -17.35 -13.63
CA ALA A 419 3.97 -17.58 -12.20
C ALA A 419 3.43 -18.99 -11.87
N LEU A 420 2.31 -19.38 -12.51
CA LEU A 420 1.71 -20.69 -12.35
C LEU A 420 2.65 -21.80 -12.84
N SER A 421 3.26 -21.68 -14.02
CA SER A 421 4.19 -22.69 -14.53
C SER A 421 5.41 -22.87 -13.62
N THR A 422 5.92 -21.78 -13.06
CA THR A 422 7.04 -21.81 -12.11
C THR A 422 6.63 -22.55 -10.83
N ILE A 423 5.48 -22.20 -10.23
CA ILE A 423 4.98 -22.88 -9.02
C ILE A 423 4.69 -24.37 -9.30
N GLN A 424 4.12 -24.69 -10.47
CA GLN A 424 3.87 -26.07 -10.90
C GLN A 424 5.17 -26.86 -11.06
N GLU A 425 6.23 -26.26 -11.62
CA GLU A 425 7.54 -26.89 -11.72
C GLU A 425 8.12 -27.18 -10.32
N LEU A 426 7.99 -26.24 -9.38
CA LEU A 426 8.42 -26.44 -7.99
C LEU A 426 7.70 -27.59 -7.30
N ALA A 427 6.38 -27.71 -7.52
CA ALA A 427 5.57 -28.79 -6.96
C ALA A 427 5.80 -30.15 -7.65
N SER A 428 6.33 -30.17 -8.87
CA SER A 428 6.52 -31.40 -9.65
C SER A 428 7.61 -32.34 -9.10
N VAL A 429 8.51 -31.83 -8.24
CA VAL A 429 9.67 -32.55 -7.71
C VAL A 429 9.35 -33.22 -6.35
N GLY A 430 8.07 -33.42 -6.04
CA GLY A 430 7.60 -33.92 -4.74
C GLY A 430 7.37 -32.78 -3.76
N SER A 431 7.10 -33.12 -2.49
CA SER A 431 6.78 -32.11 -1.49
C SER A 431 7.95 -31.15 -1.27
N ARG A 432 7.71 -29.85 -1.41
CA ARG A 432 8.77 -28.84 -1.37
C ARG A 432 8.42 -27.69 -0.44
N HIS A 433 9.35 -27.36 0.46
CA HIS A 433 9.27 -26.19 1.32
C HIS A 433 9.59 -24.94 0.49
N VAL A 434 8.63 -24.02 0.39
CA VAL A 434 8.76 -22.73 -0.31
C VAL A 434 8.51 -21.57 0.66
N GLU A 435 9.38 -20.56 0.62
CA GLU A 435 9.23 -19.28 1.32
C GLU A 435 8.93 -18.19 0.28
N LEU A 436 7.77 -17.54 0.38
CA LEU A 436 7.42 -16.41 -0.48
C LEU A 436 7.92 -15.10 0.14
N LEU A 437 8.92 -14.48 -0.47
CA LEU A 437 9.36 -13.14 -0.08
C LEU A 437 8.36 -12.08 -0.58
N THR A 438 7.90 -11.21 0.31
CA THR A 438 7.12 -10.00 -0.01
C THR A 438 7.91 -8.77 0.42
N TRP A 439 8.19 -7.87 -0.52
CA TRP A 439 8.83 -6.59 -0.27
C TRP A 439 7.85 -5.44 -0.51
N PHE A 440 7.58 -4.64 0.52
CA PHE A 440 6.51 -3.65 0.46
C PHE A 440 6.86 -2.40 -0.36
N GLN A 441 8.16 -2.11 -0.59
CA GLN A 441 8.55 -0.99 -1.45
C GLN A 441 8.43 -1.32 -2.95
N LEU A 442 8.46 -2.61 -3.31
CA LEU A 442 8.25 -3.10 -4.68
C LEU A 442 7.14 -4.15 -4.66
N PRO A 443 5.85 -3.75 -4.57
CA PRO A 443 4.74 -4.69 -4.48
C PRO A 443 4.57 -5.42 -5.81
N ALA A 444 5.26 -6.55 -5.95
CA ALA A 444 5.29 -7.34 -7.17
C ALA A 444 3.92 -7.90 -7.57
N ASP A 445 3.03 -8.07 -6.59
CA ASP A 445 1.72 -8.68 -6.77
C ASP A 445 0.65 -8.07 -5.86
N VAL A 446 0.05 -6.98 -6.32
CA VAL A 446 -1.13 -6.39 -5.67
C VAL A 446 -2.42 -7.15 -6.00
N ARG A 447 -2.39 -8.09 -6.96
CA ARG A 447 -3.55 -8.85 -7.43
C ARG A 447 -3.83 -10.09 -6.57
N GLY A 448 -2.90 -10.50 -5.71
CA GLY A 448 -3.03 -11.67 -4.82
C GLY A 448 -2.69 -13.02 -5.47
N MET A 449 -2.03 -13.02 -6.63
CA MET A 449 -1.70 -14.19 -7.43
C MET A 449 -0.82 -15.22 -6.70
N TYR A 450 0.30 -14.81 -6.09
CA TYR A 450 1.23 -15.75 -5.45
C TYR A 450 0.63 -16.42 -4.21
N PRO A 451 0.01 -15.71 -3.24
CA PRO A 451 -0.65 -16.36 -2.12
C PRO A 451 -1.76 -17.33 -2.55
N CYS A 452 -2.53 -16.97 -3.60
CA CYS A 452 -3.60 -17.82 -4.15
C CYS A 452 -3.01 -19.12 -4.72
N PHE A 453 -2.02 -19.02 -5.62
CA PHE A 453 -1.42 -20.19 -6.26
C PHE A 453 -0.61 -21.05 -5.28
N LEU A 454 0.21 -20.45 -4.42
CA LEU A 454 0.95 -21.23 -3.43
C LEU A 454 0.02 -21.90 -2.43
N GLY A 455 -0.99 -21.17 -1.93
CA GLY A 455 -1.97 -21.70 -0.99
C GLY A 455 -2.74 -22.90 -1.54
N SER A 456 -3.23 -22.83 -2.80
CA SER A 456 -3.98 -23.95 -3.39
C SER A 456 -3.13 -25.18 -3.71
N ASN A 457 -1.82 -25.03 -3.78
CA ASN A 457 -0.87 -26.12 -4.06
C ASN A 457 -0.17 -26.63 -2.79
N SER A 458 -0.56 -26.11 -1.62
CA SER A 458 0.08 -26.43 -0.34
C SER A 458 -0.73 -27.43 0.49
N GLU A 459 -0.02 -28.38 1.08
CA GLU A 459 -0.52 -29.21 2.16
C GLU A 459 -0.54 -28.46 3.48
N THR A 460 0.42 -27.58 3.71
CA THR A 460 0.50 -26.75 4.92
C THR A 460 0.99 -25.34 4.61
N ILE A 461 0.32 -24.35 5.19
CA ILE A 461 0.73 -22.95 5.12
C ILE A 461 1.19 -22.50 6.50
N GLY A 462 2.39 -21.94 6.57
CA GLY A 462 2.94 -21.37 7.81
C GLY A 462 2.47 -19.93 8.04
N GLU A 463 2.70 -19.45 9.27
CA GLU A 463 2.45 -18.06 9.62
C GLU A 463 3.42 -17.12 8.89
N THR A 464 2.92 -15.96 8.50
CA THR A 464 3.74 -14.91 7.89
C THR A 464 4.73 -14.34 8.91
N GLN A 465 6.03 -14.52 8.65
CA GLN A 465 7.09 -13.85 9.39
C GLN A 465 7.26 -12.42 8.88
N ARG A 466 7.08 -11.44 9.77
CA ARG A 466 7.19 -10.01 9.43
C ARG A 466 8.49 -9.43 9.91
N PHE A 467 9.12 -8.68 9.03
CA PHE A 467 10.34 -7.92 9.26
C PHE A 467 10.07 -6.46 8.90
N PHE A 468 10.98 -5.56 9.25
CA PHE A 468 10.78 -4.16 8.87
C PHE A 468 10.91 -4.00 7.35
N GLY A 469 9.83 -3.56 6.69
CA GLY A 469 9.76 -3.38 5.23
C GLY A 469 9.51 -4.66 4.40
N LEU A 470 9.56 -5.83 5.03
CA LEU A 470 9.56 -7.14 4.36
C LEU A 470 8.71 -8.15 5.12
N SER A 471 8.21 -9.17 4.43
CA SER A 471 7.69 -10.38 5.08
C SER A 471 8.02 -11.62 4.27
N THR A 472 8.04 -12.78 4.93
CA THR A 472 8.07 -14.06 4.24
C THR A 472 7.00 -14.99 4.79
N GLN A 473 6.48 -15.88 3.95
CA GLN A 473 5.48 -16.85 4.34
C GLN A 473 5.83 -18.23 3.79
N THR A 474 5.72 -19.23 4.67
CA THR A 474 6.03 -20.62 4.37
C THR A 474 4.86 -21.34 3.71
N PHE A 475 5.17 -22.15 2.69
CA PHE A 475 4.26 -23.00 1.95
C PHE A 475 4.90 -24.39 1.77
N MET A 476 4.21 -25.44 2.18
CA MET A 476 4.61 -26.83 1.95
C MET A 476 3.86 -27.36 0.73
N LEU A 477 4.45 -27.21 -0.45
CA LEU A 477 3.85 -27.64 -1.71
C LEU A 477 3.75 -29.16 -1.75
N SER A 478 2.69 -29.72 -2.33
CA SER A 478 2.56 -31.17 -2.52
C SER A 478 1.96 -31.58 -3.86
N ARG A 479 0.71 -31.19 -4.15
CA ARG A 479 0.01 -31.57 -5.38
C ARG A 479 -0.76 -30.39 -5.97
N ILE A 480 -0.74 -30.35 -7.30
CA ILE A 480 -1.43 -29.36 -8.13
C ILE A 480 -2.90 -29.76 -8.33
N PRO A 481 -3.86 -28.95 -7.85
CA PRO A 481 -5.24 -29.04 -8.32
C PRO A 481 -5.33 -28.38 -9.70
N ASP A 482 -5.96 -29.05 -10.67
CA ASP A 482 -6.28 -28.40 -11.94
C ASP A 482 -7.32 -27.29 -11.70
N PRO A 483 -7.15 -26.09 -12.31
CA PRO A 483 -8.15 -25.04 -12.26
C PRO A 483 -9.49 -25.53 -12.80
N LYS A 484 -10.54 -25.44 -11.98
CA LYS A 484 -11.91 -25.80 -12.37
C LYS A 484 -12.71 -24.54 -12.70
N PRO A 485 -13.49 -24.52 -13.79
CA PRO A 485 -14.35 -23.38 -14.08
C PRO A 485 -15.44 -23.24 -13.01
N LEU A 486 -15.79 -22.01 -12.69
CA LEU A 486 -16.88 -21.66 -11.79
C LEU A 486 -17.88 -20.77 -12.54
N PRO A 487 -18.98 -21.33 -13.08
CA PRO A 487 -19.91 -20.56 -13.89
C PRO A 487 -20.69 -19.54 -13.05
N ILE A 488 -20.92 -18.36 -13.63
CA ILE A 488 -21.70 -17.25 -13.05
C ILE A 488 -22.57 -16.68 -14.16
N GLU A 489 -23.85 -16.44 -13.86
CA GLU A 489 -24.83 -15.92 -14.81
C GLU A 489 -25.24 -14.48 -14.49
N ALA A 490 -24.27 -13.55 -14.42
CA ALA A 490 -24.58 -12.14 -14.27
C ALA A 490 -23.48 -11.22 -14.83
N THR A 491 -23.84 -9.97 -15.06
CA THR A 491 -22.91 -8.89 -15.44
C THR A 491 -22.96 -7.79 -14.40
N PHE A 492 -21.83 -7.14 -14.11
CA PHE A 492 -21.83 -5.96 -13.27
C PHE A 492 -22.00 -4.72 -14.13
N ALA A 493 -22.65 -3.68 -13.59
CA ALA A 493 -22.88 -2.44 -14.31
C ALA A 493 -21.58 -1.82 -14.90
N GLU A 494 -20.45 -1.98 -14.20
CA GLU A 494 -19.16 -1.38 -14.55
C GLU A 494 -18.22 -2.31 -15.35
N GLY A 495 -18.57 -3.58 -15.54
CA GLY A 495 -17.69 -4.53 -16.22
C GLY A 495 -18.24 -5.94 -16.32
N ASP A 496 -17.75 -6.68 -17.30
CA ASP A 496 -18.12 -8.08 -17.50
C ASP A 496 -17.10 -8.98 -16.79
N LEU A 497 -17.59 -9.78 -15.83
CA LEU A 497 -16.87 -10.93 -15.28
C LEU A 497 -16.91 -12.04 -16.34
N ARG A 498 -15.76 -12.34 -16.95
CA ARG A 498 -15.68 -13.22 -18.13
C ARG A 498 -15.47 -14.67 -17.73
N ASN A 499 -14.42 -14.90 -16.96
CA ASN A 499 -14.03 -16.24 -16.55
C ASN A 499 -13.76 -16.22 -15.05
N VAL A 500 -14.28 -17.24 -14.37
CA VAL A 500 -13.95 -17.52 -12.99
C VAL A 500 -13.53 -18.97 -12.89
N PHE A 501 -12.46 -19.19 -12.15
CA PHE A 501 -11.95 -20.52 -11.88
C PHE A 501 -11.56 -20.61 -10.41
N TYR A 502 -11.56 -21.84 -9.90
CA TYR A 502 -11.12 -22.13 -8.56
C TYR A 502 -10.18 -23.33 -8.51
N MET A 503 -9.32 -23.33 -7.49
CA MET A 503 -8.49 -24.45 -7.08
C MET A 503 -8.66 -24.62 -5.57
N ALA A 504 -9.27 -25.73 -5.16
CA ALA A 504 -9.49 -26.03 -3.75
C ALA A 504 -8.39 -26.93 -3.19
N SER A 505 -8.01 -26.66 -1.95
CA SER A 505 -7.11 -27.45 -1.11
C SER A 505 -7.73 -27.61 0.28
N GLN A 506 -7.07 -28.34 1.17
CA GLN A 506 -7.53 -28.43 2.57
C GLN A 506 -7.32 -27.14 3.37
N GLU A 507 -6.42 -26.26 2.90
CA GLU A 507 -6.13 -24.97 3.55
C GLU A 507 -7.11 -23.88 3.12
N GLY A 508 -7.78 -24.06 1.99
CA GLY A 508 -8.63 -23.03 1.41
C GLY A 508 -8.81 -23.17 -0.09
N VAL A 509 -9.43 -22.15 -0.66
CA VAL A 509 -9.80 -22.09 -2.07
C VAL A 509 -9.16 -20.87 -2.71
N CYS A 510 -8.33 -21.10 -3.71
CA CYS A 510 -7.87 -20.05 -4.61
C CYS A 510 -8.95 -19.80 -5.66
N VAL A 511 -9.51 -18.59 -5.72
CA VAL A 511 -10.46 -18.15 -6.74
C VAL A 511 -9.81 -17.06 -7.56
N PHE A 512 -9.78 -17.20 -8.87
CA PHE A 512 -9.30 -16.14 -9.75
C PHE A 512 -10.37 -15.73 -10.76
N THR A 513 -10.39 -14.42 -11.03
CA THR A 513 -11.41 -13.81 -11.87
C THR A 513 -10.75 -13.01 -12.99
N GLU A 514 -11.37 -13.04 -14.17
CA GLU A 514 -10.96 -12.25 -15.34
C GLU A 514 -12.06 -11.28 -15.74
N TRP A 515 -11.65 -10.04 -16.02
CA TRP A 515 -12.56 -8.91 -16.19
C TRP A 515 -12.33 -8.19 -17.51
N HIS A 516 -13.42 -7.82 -18.16
CA HIS A 516 -13.43 -6.81 -19.22
C HIS A 516 -14.17 -5.56 -18.73
N PRO A 517 -13.46 -4.50 -18.30
CA PRO A 517 -14.08 -3.33 -17.72
C PRO A 517 -14.81 -2.50 -18.78
N LYS A 518 -15.98 -1.97 -18.43
CA LYS A 518 -16.74 -1.04 -19.27
C LYS A 518 -16.39 0.42 -18.97
N LEU A 519 -15.90 0.70 -17.77
CA LEU A 519 -15.64 2.06 -17.27
C LEU A 519 -14.22 2.14 -16.66
N ASN A 520 -13.43 3.10 -17.13
CA ASN A 520 -12.00 3.28 -16.76
C ASN A 520 -11.80 4.34 -15.66
N ASN A 521 -12.67 4.36 -14.64
CA ASN A 521 -12.62 5.40 -13.61
C ASN A 521 -12.31 4.82 -12.23
N GLY A 522 -11.02 4.68 -11.94
CA GLY A 522 -10.50 4.41 -10.59
C GLY A 522 -10.18 2.94 -10.31
N GLU A 523 -9.61 2.71 -9.13
CA GLU A 523 -9.30 1.36 -8.65
C GLU A 523 -10.57 0.62 -8.25
N THR A 524 -10.85 -0.48 -8.94
CA THR A 524 -11.99 -1.36 -8.66
C THR A 524 -11.49 -2.60 -7.95
N SER A 525 -12.25 -3.03 -6.94
CA SER A 525 -11.99 -4.22 -6.14
C SER A 525 -13.18 -5.17 -6.23
N ILE A 526 -12.89 -6.44 -6.05
CA ILE A 526 -13.86 -7.51 -5.90
C ILE A 526 -13.71 -8.08 -4.49
N VAL A 527 -14.84 -8.43 -3.88
CA VAL A 527 -14.96 -9.26 -2.69
C VAL A 527 -15.34 -10.64 -3.16
N SER A 528 -14.59 -11.67 -2.75
CA SER A 528 -15.00 -13.06 -2.88
C SER A 528 -15.32 -13.62 -1.50
N GLN A 529 -16.42 -14.37 -1.38
CA GLN A 529 -16.88 -14.98 -0.13
C GLN A 529 -17.16 -16.46 -0.34
N ILE A 530 -16.83 -17.30 0.63
CA ILE A 530 -17.34 -18.68 0.72
C ILE A 530 -18.53 -18.67 1.69
N LEU A 531 -19.67 -19.16 1.22
CA LEU A 531 -20.88 -19.37 1.99
C LEU A 531 -21.00 -20.85 2.36
N ASN A 532 -21.37 -21.13 3.61
CA ASN A 532 -21.70 -22.49 4.07
C ASN A 532 -23.08 -22.94 3.53
N PRO A 533 -23.52 -24.19 3.77
CA PRO A 533 -24.82 -24.68 3.29
C PRO A 533 -26.06 -23.95 3.82
N ILE A 534 -25.92 -23.14 4.87
CA ILE A 534 -26.99 -22.26 5.40
C ILE A 534 -26.78 -20.79 4.98
N GLU A 535 -25.99 -20.56 3.94
CA GLU A 535 -25.70 -19.27 3.30
C GLU A 535 -24.94 -18.23 4.15
N GLU A 536 -24.30 -18.64 5.25
CA GLU A 536 -23.46 -17.75 6.04
C GLU A 536 -22.03 -17.68 5.49
N THR A 537 -21.44 -16.48 5.52
CA THR A 537 -20.05 -16.28 5.10
C THR A 537 -19.07 -16.89 6.11
N ILE A 538 -18.27 -17.85 5.66
CA ILE A 538 -17.23 -18.50 6.47
C ILE A 538 -15.80 -18.11 6.07
N ALA A 539 -15.63 -17.55 4.87
CA ALA A 539 -14.36 -16.99 4.41
C ALA A 539 -14.63 -15.79 3.49
N ARG A 540 -13.80 -14.76 3.56
CA ARG A 540 -13.93 -13.55 2.74
C ARG A 540 -12.55 -12.97 2.42
N GLN A 541 -12.37 -12.50 1.19
CA GLN A 541 -11.20 -11.71 0.83
C GLN A 541 -11.51 -10.71 -0.29
N ASP A 542 -11.00 -9.50 -0.12
CA ASP A 542 -11.03 -8.43 -1.11
C ASP A 542 -9.72 -8.42 -1.92
N ALA A 543 -9.80 -8.18 -3.24
CA ALA A 543 -8.64 -8.01 -4.10
C ALA A 543 -8.90 -6.97 -5.20
N VAL A 544 -7.87 -6.21 -5.57
CA VAL A 544 -7.93 -5.22 -6.64
C VAL A 544 -7.86 -5.88 -8.01
N ILE A 545 -8.60 -5.34 -8.97
CA ILE A 545 -8.55 -5.79 -10.37
C ILE A 545 -7.44 -5.01 -11.08
N ARG A 546 -6.40 -5.72 -11.54
CA ARG A 546 -5.27 -5.10 -12.27
C ARG A 546 -4.84 -5.94 -13.48
N ASN A 547 -4.12 -5.34 -14.43
CA ASN A 547 -3.47 -6.08 -15.51
C ASN A 547 -2.14 -6.70 -15.04
N ALA A 548 -1.43 -7.40 -15.93
CA ALA A 548 -0.13 -8.00 -15.60
C ALA A 548 0.91 -6.96 -15.15
N ALA A 549 0.88 -5.76 -15.76
CA ALA A 549 1.73 -4.61 -15.41
C ALA A 549 1.29 -3.89 -14.11
N GLN A 550 0.34 -4.47 -13.35
CA GLN A 550 -0.21 -3.95 -12.11
C GLN A 550 -0.94 -2.59 -12.26
N GLU A 551 -1.33 -2.21 -13.48
CA GLU A 551 -2.07 -0.97 -13.76
C GLU A 551 -3.57 -1.13 -13.45
N SER A 552 -4.20 -0.10 -12.88
CA SER A 552 -5.64 -0.04 -12.62
C SER A 552 -6.44 0.49 -13.80
N ASN A 553 -5.80 1.23 -14.73
CA ASN A 553 -6.45 1.70 -15.95
C ASN A 553 -6.36 0.63 -17.02
N LEU A 554 -7.34 -0.26 -17.00
CA LEU A 554 -7.41 -1.44 -17.84
C LEU A 554 -7.85 -1.06 -19.27
N LYS A 555 -7.05 -1.41 -20.28
CA LYS A 555 -7.42 -1.22 -21.70
C LYS A 555 -8.14 -2.42 -22.29
N ASP A 556 -7.68 -3.63 -21.95
CA ASP A 556 -8.15 -4.87 -22.57
C ASP A 556 -8.79 -5.81 -21.54
N TYR A 557 -8.05 -6.21 -20.50
CA TYR A 557 -8.56 -7.07 -19.44
C TYR A 557 -7.79 -6.86 -18.13
N GLY A 558 -8.44 -7.19 -17.02
CA GLY A 558 -7.83 -7.25 -15.69
C GLY A 558 -8.08 -8.60 -15.04
N ALA A 559 -7.35 -8.88 -13.98
CA ALA A 559 -7.53 -10.07 -13.17
C ALA A 559 -7.36 -9.75 -11.67
N SER A 560 -7.99 -10.56 -10.84
CA SER A 560 -7.75 -10.62 -9.40
C SER A 560 -7.70 -12.08 -8.93
N PHE A 561 -7.00 -12.30 -7.83
CA PHE A 561 -6.77 -13.62 -7.23
C PHE A 561 -7.07 -13.56 -5.74
N HIS A 562 -7.86 -14.51 -5.26
CA HIS A 562 -8.39 -14.55 -3.91
C HIS A 562 -8.05 -15.89 -3.27
N TRP A 563 -7.19 -15.85 -2.26
CA TRP A 563 -6.99 -16.92 -1.31
C TRP A 563 -8.05 -16.88 -0.19
N LEU A 564 -9.05 -17.76 -0.27
CA LEU A 564 -10.13 -17.88 0.72
C LEU A 564 -9.84 -19.07 1.66
N PRO A 565 -9.25 -18.84 2.85
CA PRO A 565 -8.92 -19.93 3.77
C PRO A 565 -10.19 -20.59 4.31
N LEU A 566 -10.22 -21.92 4.35
CA LEU A 566 -11.33 -22.65 4.96
C LEU A 566 -11.10 -22.84 6.46
N PRO A 567 -12.13 -22.68 7.31
CA PRO A 567 -12.01 -22.96 8.73
C PRO A 567 -11.57 -24.41 8.99
N ARG A 568 -10.72 -24.61 10.01
CA ARG A 568 -10.39 -25.96 10.46
C ARG A 568 -11.65 -26.67 10.98
N GLY A 569 -11.79 -27.94 10.61
CA GLY A 569 -12.97 -28.74 10.89
C GLY A 569 -14.12 -28.53 9.90
N ALA A 570 -14.02 -27.65 8.91
CA ALA A 570 -15.06 -27.53 7.88
C ALA A 570 -15.22 -28.86 7.12
N PRO A 571 -16.42 -29.49 7.12
CA PRO A 571 -16.63 -30.81 6.53
C PRO A 571 -16.55 -30.76 5.00
N LEU A 572 -16.39 -31.93 4.38
CA LEU A 572 -16.54 -32.07 2.94
C LEU A 572 -18.00 -31.83 2.54
N ASP A 573 -18.27 -30.63 2.06
CA ASP A 573 -19.61 -30.19 1.68
C ASP A 573 -19.57 -29.33 0.42
N ASP A 574 -20.76 -28.98 -0.06
CA ASP A 574 -21.00 -28.07 -1.16
C ASP A 574 -21.10 -26.63 -0.60
N TYR A 575 -20.10 -25.80 -0.92
CA TYR A 575 -20.02 -24.40 -0.51
C TYR A 575 -20.27 -23.48 -1.69
N THR A 576 -21.01 -22.39 -1.49
CA THR A 576 -21.28 -21.42 -2.56
C THR A 576 -20.26 -20.29 -2.52
N ILE A 577 -19.73 -19.87 -3.68
CA ILE A 577 -18.89 -18.66 -3.75
C ILE A 577 -19.76 -17.49 -4.20
N ALA A 578 -19.67 -16.37 -3.47
CA ALA A 578 -20.35 -15.13 -3.79
C ALA A 578 -19.35 -14.00 -4.11
N PHE A 579 -19.75 -13.08 -4.97
CA PHE A 579 -18.93 -11.97 -5.45
C PHE A 579 -19.65 -10.63 -5.34
N THR A 580 -18.93 -9.63 -4.82
CA THR A 580 -19.37 -8.22 -4.80
C THR A 580 -18.28 -7.36 -5.42
N VAL A 581 -18.62 -6.46 -6.34
CA VAL A 581 -17.63 -5.55 -6.96
C VAL A 581 -17.89 -4.14 -6.48
N TYR A 582 -16.85 -3.42 -6.09
CA TYR A 582 -16.95 -2.07 -5.54
C TYR A 582 -15.73 -1.20 -5.91
N ASN A 583 -15.87 0.10 -5.68
CA ASN A 583 -14.73 1.03 -5.69
C ASN A 583 -14.89 2.05 -4.55
N GLN A 584 -13.93 2.95 -4.38
CA GLN A 584 -13.99 3.97 -3.33
C GLN A 584 -15.20 4.92 -3.45
N ALA A 585 -15.74 5.13 -4.66
CA ALA A 585 -16.90 5.99 -4.88
C ALA A 585 -18.24 5.30 -4.57
N LYS A 586 -18.31 3.96 -4.70
CA LYS A 586 -19.47 3.13 -4.38
C LYS A 586 -19.04 1.97 -3.48
N PRO A 587 -18.73 2.23 -2.19
CA PRO A 587 -18.24 1.19 -1.27
C PRO A 587 -19.26 0.10 -0.97
N SER A 588 -20.56 0.37 -1.18
CA SER A 588 -21.65 -0.62 -1.07
C SER A 588 -21.78 -1.57 -2.27
N GLY A 589 -20.97 -1.37 -3.31
CA GLY A 589 -20.93 -2.23 -4.49
C GLY A 589 -21.77 -1.76 -5.68
N PHE A 590 -21.45 -2.31 -6.85
CA PHE A 590 -22.13 -2.06 -8.12
C PHE A 590 -23.34 -2.94 -8.32
N ASP A 591 -24.28 -2.48 -9.14
CA ASP A 591 -25.46 -3.25 -9.50
C ASP A 591 -25.07 -4.49 -10.32
N VAL A 592 -25.66 -5.61 -9.94
CA VAL A 592 -25.63 -6.87 -10.67
C VAL A 592 -26.84 -6.89 -11.61
N ILE A 593 -26.56 -7.06 -12.90
CA ILE A 593 -27.55 -7.07 -13.98
C ILE A 593 -27.66 -8.50 -14.52
N GLN A 594 -28.86 -9.05 -14.41
CA GLN A 594 -29.24 -10.34 -14.99
C GLN A 594 -30.52 -10.15 -15.80
N ASN A 595 -30.55 -10.65 -17.04
CA ASN A 595 -31.71 -10.50 -17.94
C ASN A 595 -32.24 -9.05 -18.05
N ASN A 596 -31.33 -8.07 -18.08
CA ASN A 596 -31.62 -6.63 -18.17
C ASN A 596 -32.39 -6.05 -16.96
N ARG A 597 -32.32 -6.71 -15.79
CA ARG A 597 -32.86 -6.24 -14.50
C ARG A 597 -31.77 -6.19 -13.44
N ILE A 598 -31.86 -5.25 -12.51
CA ILE A 598 -31.00 -5.18 -11.33
C ILE A 598 -31.50 -6.22 -10.33
N ILE A 599 -30.65 -7.18 -9.96
CA ILE A 599 -31.00 -8.25 -9.02
C ILE A 599 -30.36 -8.09 -7.65
N GLY A 600 -29.43 -7.14 -7.50
CA GLY A 600 -28.74 -6.88 -6.24
C GLY A 600 -27.34 -6.31 -6.43
N LYS A 601 -26.49 -6.47 -5.41
CA LYS A 601 -25.08 -6.05 -5.40
C LYS A 601 -24.09 -7.21 -5.36
N THR A 602 -24.58 -8.41 -5.05
CA THR A 602 -23.82 -9.63 -4.90
C THR A 602 -24.37 -10.67 -5.84
N VAL A 603 -23.48 -11.45 -6.47
CA VAL A 603 -23.85 -12.59 -7.31
C VAL A 603 -23.23 -13.86 -6.75
N GLN A 604 -24.00 -14.92 -6.66
CA GLN A 604 -23.52 -16.24 -6.31
C GLN A 604 -23.14 -17.04 -7.57
N ALA A 605 -22.14 -17.91 -7.46
CA ALA A 605 -21.84 -18.89 -8.50
C ALA A 605 -23.03 -19.85 -8.69
N THR A 606 -23.30 -20.25 -9.94
CA THR A 606 -24.46 -21.11 -10.24
C THR A 606 -24.24 -22.57 -9.82
N GLN A 607 -23.02 -22.94 -9.46
CA GLN A 607 -22.66 -24.25 -8.97
C GLN A 607 -21.85 -24.10 -7.67
N PRO A 608 -22.15 -24.91 -6.64
CA PRO A 608 -21.32 -24.94 -5.46
C PRO A 608 -19.96 -25.58 -5.77
N ILE A 609 -18.99 -25.28 -4.92
CA ILE A 609 -17.68 -25.93 -4.88
C ILE A 609 -17.67 -26.98 -3.79
N ARG A 610 -17.09 -28.13 -4.11
CA ARG A 610 -16.90 -29.20 -3.12
C ARG A 610 -15.52 -29.11 -2.51
N ALA A 611 -15.45 -28.77 -1.22
CA ALA A 611 -14.19 -28.54 -0.52
C ALA A 611 -14.26 -29.04 0.94
N ARG A 612 -13.12 -29.16 1.61
CA ARG A 612 -13.01 -29.59 3.02
C ARG A 612 -11.90 -28.78 3.67
N GLY A 613 -12.11 -28.33 4.91
CA GLY A 613 -11.05 -27.71 5.71
C GLY A 613 -10.13 -28.72 6.38
N LYS A 614 -8.97 -28.27 6.84
CA LYS A 614 -8.05 -29.11 7.63
C LYS A 614 -8.68 -29.64 8.91
N PRO A 615 -8.25 -30.81 9.40
CA PRO A 615 -8.58 -31.24 10.75
C PRO A 615 -8.18 -30.21 11.81
N LEU A 616 -8.90 -30.24 12.94
CA LEU A 616 -8.54 -29.47 14.12
C LEU A 616 -7.18 -29.95 14.65
N THR A 617 -6.42 -29.03 15.24
CA THR A 617 -5.16 -29.39 15.92
C THR A 617 -5.42 -30.19 17.18
N GLU A 618 -6.51 -29.89 17.88
CA GLU A 618 -6.97 -30.60 19.08
C GLU A 618 -8.45 -30.95 18.91
N THR A 619 -8.78 -32.24 19.05
CA THR A 619 -10.16 -32.73 18.99
C THR A 619 -10.83 -32.52 20.35
N PRO A 620 -12.01 -31.87 20.41
CA PRO A 620 -12.74 -31.72 21.66
C PRO A 620 -13.26 -33.09 22.15
N SER A 621 -13.31 -33.28 23.46
CA SER A 621 -13.84 -34.51 24.06
C SER A 621 -15.37 -34.62 23.99
N ILE A 622 -16.07 -33.48 23.90
CA ILE A 622 -17.53 -33.38 23.85
C ILE A 622 -17.95 -32.43 22.71
N ASP A 623 -19.20 -32.55 22.26
CA ASP A 623 -19.79 -31.61 21.31
C ASP A 623 -19.95 -30.22 21.97
N GLN A 624 -19.72 -29.14 21.21
CA GLN A 624 -19.69 -27.77 21.74
C GLN A 624 -20.46 -26.79 20.84
N LEU A 625 -21.13 -25.82 21.46
CA LEU A 625 -21.63 -24.62 20.79
C LEU A 625 -20.47 -23.61 20.68
N LEU A 626 -20.11 -23.22 19.46
CA LEU A 626 -19.07 -22.22 19.22
C LEU A 626 -19.67 -20.81 19.19
N SER A 627 -20.78 -20.65 18.47
CA SER A 627 -21.49 -19.37 18.35
C SER A 627 -22.95 -19.59 17.96
N ASP A 628 -23.78 -18.61 18.28
CA ASP A 628 -25.16 -18.49 17.82
C ASP A 628 -25.48 -17.03 17.47
N SER A 629 -26.45 -16.80 16.59
CA SER A 629 -26.77 -15.45 16.09
C SER A 629 -27.53 -14.56 17.09
N VAL A 630 -27.93 -15.09 18.25
CA VAL A 630 -28.80 -14.39 19.21
C VAL A 630 -28.04 -13.99 20.49
N GLY A 631 -26.95 -14.70 20.82
CA GLY A 631 -26.16 -14.50 22.02
C GLY A 631 -26.97 -14.79 23.29
N ASP A 632 -27.03 -13.81 24.20
CA ASP A 632 -27.77 -13.92 25.47
C ASP A 632 -29.17 -13.27 25.39
N MET A 633 -29.58 -12.81 24.22
CA MET A 633 -30.91 -12.22 24.05
C MET A 633 -31.99 -13.30 24.11
N PRO A 634 -33.18 -12.99 24.64
CA PRO A 634 -34.31 -13.91 24.55
C PRO A 634 -34.74 -14.05 23.09
N LEU A 635 -35.22 -15.24 22.76
CA LEU A 635 -35.82 -15.54 21.47
C LEU A 635 -37.30 -15.17 21.50
N ASN A 636 -37.88 -14.85 20.35
CA ASN A 636 -39.32 -14.65 20.22
C ASN A 636 -39.95 -15.83 19.46
N SER A 637 -41.19 -16.18 19.75
CA SER A 637 -41.92 -17.20 18.98
C SER A 637 -41.94 -16.84 17.49
N GLY A 638 -41.75 -17.82 16.61
CA GLY A 638 -41.63 -17.61 15.17
C GLY A 638 -40.32 -17.00 14.67
N SER A 639 -39.42 -16.53 15.54
CA SER A 639 -38.11 -16.05 15.10
C SER A 639 -37.19 -17.19 14.67
N SER A 640 -36.24 -16.89 13.79
CA SER A 640 -35.22 -17.84 13.35
C SER A 640 -33.84 -17.42 13.83
N PHE A 641 -32.97 -18.40 14.06
CA PHE A 641 -31.58 -18.18 14.43
C PHE A 641 -30.67 -19.28 13.90
N THR A 642 -29.39 -18.99 13.85
CA THR A 642 -28.35 -19.93 13.40
C THR A 642 -27.43 -20.29 14.55
N VAL A 643 -26.88 -21.51 14.49
CA VAL A 643 -25.87 -21.99 15.42
C VAL A 643 -24.72 -22.62 14.66
N THR A 644 -23.50 -22.34 15.12
CA THR A 644 -22.28 -23.01 14.67
C THR A 644 -21.78 -23.88 15.81
N LEU A 645 -21.65 -25.18 15.52
CA LEU A 645 -21.26 -26.20 16.49
C LEU A 645 -19.94 -26.84 16.09
N LEU A 646 -19.23 -27.35 17.09
CA LEU A 646 -18.12 -28.27 16.93
C LEU A 646 -18.57 -29.66 17.37
N ILE A 647 -18.74 -30.56 16.41
CA ILE A 647 -19.32 -31.89 16.62
C ILE A 647 -18.21 -32.94 16.62
N HIS A 648 -18.09 -33.65 17.73
CA HIS A 648 -17.24 -34.83 17.89
C HIS A 648 -18.01 -36.12 17.58
N GLN A 649 -19.21 -36.31 18.16
CA GLN A 649 -19.93 -37.60 18.05
C GLN A 649 -21.40 -37.49 17.66
N ALA A 650 -22.04 -36.34 17.91
CA ALA A 650 -23.47 -36.21 17.61
C ALA A 650 -23.78 -36.42 16.11
N GLN A 651 -24.92 -37.06 15.85
CA GLN A 651 -25.45 -37.23 14.48
C GLN A 651 -26.69 -36.36 14.22
N ILE A 652 -27.27 -35.80 15.27
CA ILE A 652 -28.46 -34.96 15.22
C ILE A 652 -28.27 -33.83 16.23
N VAL A 653 -28.64 -32.62 15.83
CA VAL A 653 -28.86 -31.47 16.71
C VAL A 653 -30.36 -31.33 16.91
N SER A 654 -30.78 -31.08 18.14
CA SER A 654 -32.20 -30.94 18.47
C SER A 654 -32.44 -29.67 19.27
N LEU A 655 -33.45 -28.90 18.86
CA LEU A 655 -34.03 -27.83 19.66
C LEU A 655 -35.31 -28.37 20.30
N VAL A 656 -35.35 -28.43 21.63
CA VAL A 656 -36.40 -29.11 22.40
C VAL A 656 -37.10 -28.09 23.31
N GLY A 657 -38.40 -27.89 23.10
CA GLY A 657 -39.24 -27.07 23.97
C GLY A 657 -40.43 -27.86 24.52
N GLU A 658 -41.32 -27.19 25.24
CA GLU A 658 -42.50 -27.83 25.82
C GLU A 658 -43.47 -28.32 24.71
N GLY A 659 -43.54 -29.64 24.51
CA GLY A 659 -44.46 -30.26 23.56
C GLY A 659 -44.02 -30.25 22.09
N TRP A 660 -42.81 -29.74 21.78
CA TRP A 660 -42.28 -29.70 20.41
C TRP A 660 -40.77 -29.97 20.37
N ARG A 661 -40.31 -30.47 19.22
CA ARG A 661 -38.90 -30.80 18.97
C ARG A 661 -38.58 -30.59 17.49
N ILE A 662 -37.52 -29.85 17.20
CA ILE A 662 -36.97 -29.68 15.85
C ILE A 662 -35.63 -30.41 15.79
N GLU A 663 -35.47 -31.29 14.82
CA GLU A 663 -34.23 -32.05 14.63
C GLU A 663 -33.54 -31.64 13.33
N SER A 664 -32.23 -31.46 13.38
CA SER A 664 -31.39 -31.16 12.25
C SER A 664 -30.27 -32.21 12.16
N PRO A 665 -30.26 -33.07 11.13
CA PRO A 665 -29.26 -34.12 11.00
C PRO A 665 -27.88 -33.56 10.67
N ILE A 666 -26.83 -34.26 11.09
CA ILE A 666 -25.43 -33.92 10.80
C ILE A 666 -24.87 -34.92 9.80
N MET A 667 -24.39 -34.42 8.66
CA MET A 667 -23.64 -35.24 7.72
C MET A 667 -22.19 -35.37 8.20
N ARG A 668 -21.81 -36.55 8.69
CA ARG A 668 -20.46 -36.81 9.20
C ARG A 668 -19.45 -36.98 8.06
N ASP A 669 -18.36 -36.24 8.14
CA ASP A 669 -17.18 -36.46 7.33
C ASP A 669 -16.33 -37.56 7.95
N PRO A 670 -16.12 -38.71 7.27
CA PRO A 670 -15.34 -39.82 7.82
C PRO A 670 -13.86 -39.49 8.04
N GLU A 671 -13.36 -38.42 7.43
CA GLU A 671 -11.96 -38.01 7.51
C GLU A 671 -11.71 -36.98 8.63
N LEU A 672 -12.77 -36.57 9.34
CA LEU A 672 -12.71 -35.65 10.47
C LEU A 672 -13.18 -36.34 11.75
N GLU A 673 -12.31 -36.35 12.77
CA GLU A 673 -12.68 -36.83 14.11
C GLU A 673 -13.70 -35.90 14.77
N ALA A 674 -13.50 -34.58 14.65
CA ALA A 674 -14.50 -33.57 14.93
C ALA A 674 -14.59 -32.56 13.78
N GLN A 675 -15.80 -32.06 13.53
CA GLN A 675 -16.12 -31.14 12.43
C GLN A 675 -16.96 -29.97 12.89
N LEU A 676 -16.93 -28.89 12.12
CA LEU A 676 -17.92 -27.84 12.20
C LEU A 676 -19.25 -28.34 11.66
N SER A 677 -20.34 -27.85 12.25
CA SER A 677 -21.70 -28.09 11.77
C SER A 677 -22.51 -26.82 11.94
N TRP A 678 -23.24 -26.44 10.90
CA TRP A 678 -24.02 -25.21 10.85
C TRP A 678 -25.50 -25.56 10.75
N HIS A 679 -26.33 -24.94 11.60
CA HIS A 679 -27.75 -25.24 11.65
C HIS A 679 -28.57 -23.96 11.74
N HIS A 680 -29.70 -23.95 11.04
CA HIS A 680 -30.73 -22.92 11.09
C HIS A 680 -31.97 -23.50 11.78
N PHE A 681 -32.51 -22.79 12.77
CA PHE A 681 -33.71 -23.15 13.49
C PHE A 681 -34.74 -22.04 13.40
N THR A 682 -35.99 -22.40 13.06
CA THR A 682 -37.16 -21.52 13.16
C THR A 682 -37.99 -21.96 14.37
N ILE A 683 -38.25 -21.05 15.29
CA ILE A 683 -39.00 -21.35 16.52
C ILE A 683 -40.48 -21.47 16.17
N PRO A 684 -41.23 -22.47 16.69
CA PRO A 684 -42.65 -22.56 16.43
C PRO A 684 -43.41 -21.29 16.89
N PRO A 685 -44.46 -20.88 16.17
CA PRO A 685 -45.17 -19.62 16.43
C PRO A 685 -45.83 -19.55 17.81
N ASP A 686 -46.25 -20.68 18.38
CA ASP A 686 -46.89 -20.75 19.70
C ASP A 686 -45.91 -21.14 20.84
N ALA A 687 -44.61 -21.29 20.52
CA ALA A 687 -43.62 -21.72 21.51
C ALA A 687 -43.39 -20.65 22.58
N ASN A 688 -43.18 -21.07 23.82
CA ASN A 688 -42.84 -20.19 24.93
C ASN A 688 -42.02 -20.95 25.98
N GLY A 689 -41.41 -20.21 26.91
CA GLY A 689 -40.69 -20.81 28.04
C GLY A 689 -39.25 -21.21 27.71
N GLU A 690 -38.68 -22.13 28.49
CA GLU A 690 -37.31 -22.60 28.29
C GLU A 690 -37.24 -23.58 27.10
N VAL A 691 -36.22 -23.41 26.28
CA VAL A 691 -35.90 -24.29 25.16
C VAL A 691 -34.45 -24.72 25.24
N GLU A 692 -34.19 -26.00 25.02
CA GLU A 692 -32.87 -26.58 25.15
C GLU A 692 -32.31 -26.98 23.77
N LEU A 693 -31.07 -26.56 23.49
CA LEU A 693 -30.30 -26.99 22.35
C LEU A 693 -29.41 -28.17 22.74
N TRP A 694 -29.62 -29.29 22.07
CA TRP A 694 -28.93 -30.55 22.30
C TRP A 694 -28.12 -30.97 21.06
N ALA A 695 -26.94 -31.53 21.27
CA ALA A 695 -26.20 -32.31 20.27
C ALA A 695 -26.14 -33.76 20.75
N GLY A 696 -26.94 -34.64 20.14
CA GLY A 696 -27.12 -36.01 20.63
C GLY A 696 -27.61 -36.05 22.09
N ALA A 697 -26.73 -36.50 23.00
CA ALA A 697 -27.01 -36.58 24.44
C ALA A 697 -26.40 -35.41 25.24
N THR A 698 -25.74 -34.45 24.58
CA THR A 698 -25.07 -33.32 25.21
C THR A 698 -25.97 -32.09 25.17
N LEU A 699 -26.33 -31.55 26.34
CA LEU A 699 -26.98 -30.24 26.43
C LEU A 699 -25.93 -29.15 26.16
N LEU A 700 -26.17 -28.34 25.14
CA LEU A 700 -25.24 -27.28 24.73
C LEU A 700 -25.60 -25.94 25.35
N LYS A 701 -26.87 -25.55 25.29
CA LYS A 701 -27.36 -24.26 25.78
C LYS A 701 -28.87 -24.29 26.01
N THR A 702 -29.35 -23.53 26.99
CA THR A 702 -30.77 -23.26 27.21
C THR A 702 -31.05 -21.81 26.82
N TYR A 703 -32.13 -21.58 26.07
CA TYR A 703 -32.64 -20.27 25.72
C TYR A 703 -34.01 -20.06 26.37
N VAL A 704 -34.45 -18.80 26.43
CA VAL A 704 -35.80 -18.42 26.85
C VAL A 704 -36.54 -17.86 25.64
N ILE A 705 -37.72 -18.41 25.37
CA ILE A 705 -38.63 -17.93 24.33
C ILE A 705 -39.71 -17.07 24.99
N ASN A 706 -39.73 -15.80 24.60
CA ASN A 706 -40.83 -14.90 24.92
C ASN A 706 -42.02 -15.21 24.01
N PRO A 707 -43.21 -15.48 24.57
CA PRO A 707 -44.41 -15.65 23.77
C PRO A 707 -44.74 -14.35 23.04
N VAL A 708 -45.23 -14.50 21.82
CA VAL A 708 -45.83 -13.41 21.06
C VAL A 708 -47.31 -13.28 21.42
N GLU A 709 -47.80 -12.05 21.58
CA GLU A 709 -49.22 -11.80 21.81
C GLU A 709 -50.00 -11.87 20.49
N HIS A 710 -50.87 -12.87 20.34
CA HIS A 710 -51.71 -13.03 19.14
C HIS A 710 -53.02 -12.26 19.29
N LEU A 711 -53.33 -11.38 18.33
CA LEU A 711 -54.57 -10.60 18.31
C LEU A 711 -55.58 -11.30 17.39
N PHE A 712 -56.79 -11.57 17.88
CA PHE A 712 -57.87 -12.17 17.08
C PHE A 712 -59.07 -11.25 16.88
N GLU A 713 -59.04 -10.07 17.51
CA GLU A 713 -59.99 -9.00 17.25
C GLU A 713 -59.33 -7.98 16.33
N GLN A 714 -60.04 -7.61 15.25
CA GLN A 714 -59.51 -6.70 14.25
C GLN A 714 -59.16 -5.33 14.87
N PRO A 715 -57.89 -4.90 14.81
CA PRO A 715 -57.48 -3.58 15.29
C PRO A 715 -58.15 -2.45 14.49
N SER A 716 -58.37 -1.31 15.13
CA SER A 716 -58.91 -0.13 14.44
C SER A 716 -57.91 0.44 13.43
N SER A 717 -58.34 0.64 12.19
CA SER A 717 -57.60 1.37 11.15
C SER A 717 -58.39 2.58 10.64
N GLN A 718 -57.70 3.59 10.09
CA GLN A 718 -58.37 4.75 9.47
C GLN A 718 -59.12 4.36 8.20
N VAL A 719 -58.51 3.47 7.40
CA VAL A 719 -59.09 2.96 6.16
C VAL A 719 -59.12 1.44 6.22
N THR A 720 -60.26 0.86 5.87
CA THR A 720 -60.42 -0.58 5.66
C THR A 720 -60.12 -0.91 4.20
N THR A 721 -59.37 -1.98 3.98
CA THR A 721 -59.08 -2.49 2.64
C THR A 721 -59.15 -4.01 2.61
N SER A 722 -59.00 -4.60 1.43
CA SER A 722 -59.02 -6.05 1.22
C SER A 722 -58.06 -6.36 0.08
N ALA A 723 -56.79 -6.55 0.41
CA ALA A 723 -55.76 -6.91 -0.55
C ALA A 723 -55.05 -8.19 -0.08
N THR A 724 -55.35 -9.30 -0.73
CA THR A 724 -54.77 -10.61 -0.38
C THR A 724 -53.45 -10.83 -1.10
N PHE A 725 -52.41 -11.20 -0.34
CA PHE A 725 -51.12 -11.66 -0.84
C PHE A 725 -51.06 -13.19 -0.75
N GLU A 726 -50.76 -13.83 -1.87
CA GLU A 726 -50.82 -15.30 -1.99
C GLU A 726 -49.85 -15.98 -1.01
N GLY A 727 -50.38 -16.94 -0.24
CA GLY A 727 -49.59 -17.74 0.69
C GLY A 727 -49.19 -17.06 2.01
N ILE A 728 -49.57 -15.79 2.23
CA ILE A 728 -49.23 -15.04 3.46
C ILE A 728 -50.49 -14.63 4.22
N GLY A 729 -51.24 -13.68 3.66
CA GLY A 729 -52.34 -13.02 4.38
C GLY A 729 -52.94 -11.86 3.61
N GLU A 730 -53.83 -11.13 4.28
CA GLU A 730 -54.60 -10.03 3.71
C GLU A 730 -54.29 -8.71 4.41
N LEU A 731 -54.07 -7.64 3.65
CA LEU A 731 -54.11 -6.28 4.17
C LEU A 731 -55.57 -5.91 4.40
N VAL A 732 -56.00 -5.87 5.66
CA VAL A 732 -57.39 -5.56 6.04
C VAL A 732 -57.61 -4.08 6.35
N GLY A 733 -56.53 -3.33 6.59
CA GLY A 733 -56.62 -1.91 6.86
C GLY A 733 -55.27 -1.22 6.93
N TYR A 734 -55.30 0.11 6.89
CA TYR A 734 -54.11 0.95 7.07
C TYR A 734 -54.47 2.31 7.67
N SER A 735 -53.48 2.98 8.23
CA SER A 735 -53.54 4.36 8.71
C SER A 735 -52.31 5.11 8.25
N VAL A 736 -52.50 6.33 7.73
CA VAL A 736 -51.39 7.17 7.26
C VAL A 736 -51.46 8.50 8.00
N THR A 737 -50.60 8.69 9.00
CA THR A 737 -50.49 9.96 9.73
C THR A 737 -49.67 10.99 8.96
N HIS A 738 -48.64 10.51 8.26
CA HIS A 738 -47.80 11.26 7.34
C HIS A 738 -47.37 10.32 6.21
N PRO A 739 -47.07 10.78 4.98
CA PRO A 739 -46.60 9.91 3.89
C PRO A 739 -45.33 9.10 4.22
N TYR A 740 -44.66 9.42 5.33
CA TYR A 740 -43.49 8.71 5.85
C TYR A 740 -43.75 7.92 7.14
N ASP A 741 -44.97 7.93 7.67
CA ASP A 741 -45.38 7.16 8.86
C ASP A 741 -46.69 6.44 8.53
N VAL A 742 -46.57 5.14 8.24
CA VAL A 742 -47.65 4.26 7.77
C VAL A 742 -47.82 3.11 8.75
N THR A 743 -49.05 2.87 9.19
CA THR A 743 -49.42 1.68 9.96
C THR A 743 -50.29 0.79 9.10
N LEU A 744 -49.89 -0.47 8.96
CA LEU A 744 -50.61 -1.51 8.25
C LEU A 744 -51.26 -2.47 9.25
N VAL A 745 -52.43 -3.00 8.88
CA VAL A 745 -53.12 -4.04 9.64
C VAL A 745 -53.29 -5.23 8.73
N TRP A 746 -52.56 -6.29 9.04
CA TRP A 746 -52.60 -7.56 8.32
C TRP A 746 -53.52 -8.54 9.04
N GLN A 747 -54.17 -9.43 8.29
CA GLN A 747 -54.79 -10.64 8.80
C GLN A 747 -54.07 -11.85 8.20
N ALA A 748 -53.52 -12.72 9.04
CA ALA A 748 -52.80 -13.90 8.57
C ALA A 748 -53.75 -14.98 8.08
N HIS A 749 -53.43 -15.61 6.95
CA HIS A 749 -54.17 -16.78 6.45
C HIS A 749 -53.57 -18.09 6.97
N GLN A 750 -52.24 -18.14 7.08
CA GLN A 750 -51.49 -19.31 7.51
C GLN A 750 -50.13 -18.88 8.08
N THR A 751 -49.48 -19.80 8.79
CA THR A 751 -48.06 -19.66 9.14
C THR A 751 -47.20 -19.87 7.90
N THR A 752 -46.20 -19.01 7.71
CA THR A 752 -45.24 -19.14 6.62
C THR A 752 -43.97 -19.83 7.09
N ASP A 753 -43.27 -20.50 6.19
CA ASP A 753 -41.91 -21.03 6.46
C ASP A 753 -40.82 -19.99 6.15
N ILE A 754 -41.20 -18.86 5.52
CA ILE A 754 -40.30 -17.79 5.06
C ILE A 754 -40.61 -16.52 5.86
N PRO A 755 -39.60 -15.85 6.45
CA PRO A 755 -39.78 -14.59 7.17
C PRO A 755 -39.80 -13.40 6.19
N TYR A 756 -40.87 -13.29 5.41
CA TYR A 756 -41.05 -12.25 4.39
C TYR A 756 -40.87 -10.83 4.93
N MET A 757 -40.27 -9.98 4.10
CA MET A 757 -40.09 -8.54 4.34
C MET A 757 -41.26 -7.76 3.76
N VAL A 758 -41.79 -6.80 4.51
CA VAL A 758 -42.76 -5.82 4.01
C VAL A 758 -41.99 -4.62 3.48
N PHE A 759 -42.25 -4.26 2.22
CA PHE A 759 -41.80 -3.00 1.67
C PHE A 759 -42.96 -2.01 1.61
N VAL A 760 -42.68 -0.77 1.97
CA VAL A 760 -43.58 0.38 1.78
C VAL A 760 -42.80 1.47 1.06
N GLN A 761 -43.27 1.86 -0.12
CA GLN A 761 -42.60 2.84 -0.97
C GLN A 761 -43.51 4.03 -1.27
N PHE A 762 -43.00 5.24 -1.09
CA PHE A 762 -43.62 6.47 -1.53
C PHE A 762 -43.08 6.85 -2.91
N ILE A 763 -43.94 6.90 -3.93
CA ILE A 763 -43.57 6.99 -5.33
C ILE A 763 -44.13 8.28 -5.95
N ALA A 764 -43.29 9.02 -6.67
CA ALA A 764 -43.70 10.20 -7.42
C ALA A 764 -44.41 9.86 -8.75
N PRO A 765 -45.18 10.78 -9.36
CA PRO A 765 -45.88 10.56 -10.63
C PRO A 765 -44.98 10.13 -11.81
N ASP A 766 -43.68 10.38 -11.73
CA ASP A 766 -42.68 9.99 -12.72
C ASP A 766 -42.06 8.59 -12.45
N GLY A 767 -42.56 7.87 -11.43
CA GLY A 767 -42.14 6.52 -11.08
C GLY A 767 -40.94 6.43 -10.15
N ARG A 768 -40.39 7.56 -9.68
CA ARG A 768 -39.26 7.56 -8.73
C ARG A 768 -39.70 7.24 -7.31
N VAL A 769 -38.95 6.39 -6.62
CA VAL A 769 -39.12 6.12 -5.18
C VAL A 769 -38.52 7.28 -4.37
N ILE A 770 -39.38 8.03 -3.69
CA ILE A 770 -39.04 9.21 -2.88
C ILE A 770 -38.55 8.81 -1.49
N ALA A 771 -39.23 7.84 -0.88
CA ALA A 771 -38.91 7.30 0.42
C ALA A 771 -39.36 5.85 0.50
N GLN A 772 -38.71 5.05 1.34
CA GLN A 772 -39.09 3.65 1.53
C GLN A 772 -38.79 3.12 2.93
N SER A 773 -39.49 2.06 3.30
CA SER A 773 -39.24 1.24 4.48
C SER A 773 -39.27 -0.21 4.05
N ASP A 774 -38.24 -0.97 4.40
CA ASP A 774 -38.16 -2.41 4.18
C ASP A 774 -37.86 -3.04 5.55
N SER A 775 -38.82 -3.76 6.12
CA SER A 775 -38.67 -4.40 7.42
C SER A 775 -39.51 -5.67 7.52
N GLN A 776 -39.11 -6.60 8.37
CA GLN A 776 -40.05 -7.64 8.82
C GLN A 776 -41.21 -6.97 9.57
N PRO A 777 -42.42 -7.58 9.55
CA PRO A 777 -43.58 -6.96 10.18
C PRO A 777 -43.36 -6.66 11.67
N ALA A 778 -43.94 -5.56 12.12
CA ALA A 778 -43.78 -5.00 13.46
C ALA A 778 -42.31 -4.78 13.86
N ASN A 779 -41.49 -4.30 12.92
CA ASN A 779 -40.04 -4.06 13.11
C ASN A 779 -39.26 -5.32 13.57
N GLY A 780 -39.69 -6.51 13.10
CA GLY A 780 -39.05 -7.79 13.44
C GLY A 780 -39.60 -8.45 14.70
N GLU A 781 -40.54 -7.84 15.42
CA GLU A 781 -41.21 -8.48 16.56
C GLU A 781 -42.26 -9.51 16.13
N ARG A 782 -42.78 -9.39 14.89
CA ARG A 782 -43.84 -10.25 14.34
C ARG A 782 -43.48 -10.76 12.95
N PRO A 783 -42.37 -11.52 12.79
CA PRO A 783 -42.02 -12.10 11.49
C PRO A 783 -43.18 -12.97 10.98
N THR A 784 -43.36 -13.09 9.67
CA THR A 784 -44.47 -13.87 9.10
C THR A 784 -44.45 -15.36 9.48
N THR A 785 -43.28 -15.88 9.87
CA THR A 785 -43.09 -17.20 10.49
C THR A 785 -43.69 -17.34 11.89
N SER A 786 -44.01 -16.22 12.56
CA SER A 786 -44.76 -16.19 13.83
C SER A 786 -46.27 -16.17 13.64
N TRP A 787 -46.76 -15.98 12.40
CA TRP A 787 -48.18 -15.74 12.18
C TRP A 787 -48.99 -17.02 12.28
N ILE A 788 -50.16 -16.95 12.93
CA ILE A 788 -51.10 -18.08 13.02
C ILE A 788 -52.43 -17.74 12.33
N PRO A 789 -53.18 -18.74 11.81
CA PRO A 789 -54.40 -18.48 11.06
C PRO A 789 -55.41 -17.57 11.79
N ASN A 790 -55.91 -16.56 11.08
CA ASN A 790 -56.87 -15.55 11.52
C ASN A 790 -56.36 -14.52 12.54
N GLU A 791 -55.07 -14.51 12.86
CA GLU A 791 -54.54 -13.43 13.70
C GLU A 791 -54.44 -12.11 12.93
N TYR A 792 -54.40 -11.01 13.68
CA TYR A 792 -54.14 -9.67 13.18
C TYR A 792 -52.78 -9.15 13.63
N ILE A 793 -52.07 -8.46 12.73
CA ILE A 793 -50.74 -7.90 12.98
C ILE A 793 -50.79 -6.40 12.70
N ILE A 794 -50.39 -5.61 13.70
CA ILE A 794 -50.20 -4.16 13.57
C ILE A 794 -48.73 -3.93 13.20
N ASP A 795 -48.52 -3.34 12.03
CA ASP A 795 -47.20 -3.22 11.42
C ASP A 795 -46.88 -1.76 11.11
N ASN A 796 -45.87 -1.22 11.79
CA ASN A 796 -45.54 0.20 11.75
C ASN A 796 -44.30 0.44 10.90
N HIS A 797 -44.46 1.22 9.83
CA HIS A 797 -43.41 1.60 8.91
C HIS A 797 -43.12 3.10 8.96
N ARG A 798 -41.88 3.43 9.29
CA ARG A 798 -41.33 4.78 9.09
C ARG A 798 -40.42 4.79 7.87
N LEU A 799 -40.83 5.50 6.82
CA LEU A 799 -40.10 5.54 5.55
C LEU A 799 -38.91 6.49 5.66
N SER A 800 -37.75 6.01 5.23
CA SER A 800 -36.53 6.79 5.08
C SER A 800 -36.51 7.46 3.71
N SER A 801 -36.17 8.76 3.67
CA SER A 801 -36.15 9.52 2.43
C SER A 801 -34.91 9.19 1.59
N ASN A 802 -35.13 8.87 0.31
CA ASN A 802 -34.08 8.67 -0.69
C ASN A 802 -33.72 9.96 -1.44
N ILE A 803 -34.58 10.98 -1.34
CA ILE A 803 -34.42 12.28 -1.99
C ILE A 803 -34.64 13.37 -0.94
N GLU A 804 -33.56 13.96 -0.45
CA GLU A 804 -33.63 15.06 0.49
C GLU A 804 -34.48 16.21 -0.10
N GLN A 805 -35.47 16.67 0.67
CA GLN A 805 -36.32 17.82 0.36
C GLN A 805 -37.29 17.65 -0.83
N TYR A 806 -37.76 16.43 -1.12
CA TYR A 806 -38.83 16.23 -2.09
C TYR A 806 -40.09 17.04 -1.71
N LYS A 807 -40.58 17.85 -2.67
CA LYS A 807 -41.85 18.58 -2.58
C LYS A 807 -42.71 18.20 -3.77
N GLY A 808 -43.90 17.69 -3.50
CA GLY A 808 -44.77 17.20 -4.57
C GLY A 808 -45.72 16.11 -4.11
N LYS A 809 -46.52 15.65 -5.08
CA LYS A 809 -47.50 14.59 -4.89
C LYS A 809 -46.86 13.22 -5.05
N GLY A 810 -47.36 12.22 -4.35
CA GLY A 810 -46.97 10.83 -4.57
C GLY A 810 -48.02 9.84 -4.05
N THR A 811 -47.83 8.57 -4.39
CA THR A 811 -48.67 7.45 -3.94
C THR A 811 -47.84 6.47 -3.13
N LEU A 812 -48.50 5.70 -2.28
CA LEU A 812 -47.88 4.63 -1.50
C LEU A 812 -48.17 3.27 -2.16
N ILE A 813 -47.14 2.44 -2.29
CA ILE A 813 -47.29 1.03 -2.62
C ILE A 813 -46.74 0.16 -1.49
N ILE A 814 -47.37 -1.00 -1.29
CA ILE A 814 -47.07 -1.94 -0.21
C ILE A 814 -46.97 -3.35 -0.80
N GLY A 815 -46.02 -4.15 -0.36
CA GLY A 815 -45.99 -5.56 -0.71
C GLY A 815 -45.02 -6.37 0.13
N PHE A 816 -44.96 -7.67 -0.16
CA PHE A 816 -43.99 -8.58 0.45
C PHE A 816 -42.92 -9.00 -0.56
N TYR A 817 -41.72 -9.28 -0.06
CA TYR A 817 -40.70 -9.99 -0.81
C TYR A 817 -39.98 -11.02 0.06
N ASN A 818 -39.52 -12.09 -0.57
CA ASN A 818 -38.66 -13.07 0.08
C ASN A 818 -37.26 -12.44 0.24
N PRO A 819 -36.73 -12.30 1.47
CA PRO A 819 -35.43 -11.66 1.69
C PRO A 819 -34.24 -12.40 1.04
N ASP A 820 -34.36 -13.70 0.79
CA ASP A 820 -33.28 -14.54 0.25
C ASP A 820 -33.24 -14.48 -1.28
N THR A 821 -34.42 -14.51 -1.92
CA THR A 821 -34.53 -14.52 -3.40
C THR A 821 -34.85 -13.16 -4.01
N PHE A 822 -35.24 -12.18 -3.19
CA PHE A 822 -35.81 -10.89 -3.59
C PHE A 822 -37.06 -10.98 -4.47
N GLU A 823 -37.68 -12.16 -4.57
CA GLU A 823 -38.92 -12.36 -5.31
C GLU A 823 -40.10 -11.73 -4.57
N ARG A 824 -40.89 -10.91 -5.29
CA ARG A 824 -42.08 -10.26 -4.74
C ARG A 824 -43.28 -11.21 -4.74
N VAL A 825 -44.10 -11.10 -3.71
CA VAL A 825 -45.30 -11.92 -3.54
C VAL A 825 -46.44 -11.29 -4.31
N LEU A 826 -47.13 -12.11 -5.11
CA LEU A 826 -48.26 -11.65 -5.90
C LEU A 826 -49.51 -11.52 -5.04
N THR A 827 -50.32 -10.51 -5.36
CA THR A 827 -51.70 -10.42 -4.90
C THR A 827 -52.58 -11.39 -5.69
N THR A 828 -53.78 -11.68 -5.19
CA THR A 828 -54.76 -12.50 -5.92
C THR A 828 -55.22 -11.86 -7.25
N GLU A 829 -54.91 -10.58 -7.47
CA GLU A 829 -55.14 -9.86 -8.73
C GLU A 829 -53.92 -9.91 -9.69
N GLY A 830 -52.85 -10.62 -9.30
CA GLY A 830 -51.63 -10.79 -10.07
C GLY A 830 -50.68 -9.60 -10.06
N GLN A 831 -50.85 -8.65 -9.14
CA GLN A 831 -49.91 -7.52 -8.94
C GLN A 831 -48.86 -7.89 -7.90
N ASP A 832 -47.64 -7.35 -8.01
CA ASP A 832 -46.56 -7.58 -7.03
C ASP A 832 -46.56 -6.55 -5.87
N PHE A 833 -47.57 -5.68 -5.82
CA PHE A 833 -47.84 -4.73 -4.74
C PHE A 833 -49.33 -4.35 -4.71
N TYR A 834 -49.76 -3.78 -3.60
CA TYR A 834 -51.01 -3.06 -3.45
C TYR A 834 -50.73 -1.55 -3.40
N GLN A 835 -51.40 -0.77 -4.26
CA GLN A 835 -51.29 0.69 -4.29
C GLN A 835 -52.42 1.32 -3.47
N LEU A 836 -52.08 2.21 -2.54
CA LEU A 836 -53.07 2.97 -1.80
C LEU A 836 -53.82 3.94 -2.73
N PRO A 837 -55.15 4.05 -2.63
CA PRO A 837 -55.95 4.88 -3.53
C PRO A 837 -55.77 6.40 -3.30
N THR A 838 -55.14 6.81 -2.20
CA THR A 838 -54.95 8.20 -1.82
C THR A 838 -53.62 8.74 -2.33
N GLU A 839 -53.66 9.90 -2.98
CA GLU A 839 -52.46 10.68 -3.32
C GLU A 839 -52.13 11.62 -2.16
N TYR A 840 -50.85 11.67 -1.78
CA TYR A 840 -50.37 12.49 -0.69
C TYR A 840 -49.46 13.61 -1.19
N LEU A 841 -49.56 14.79 -0.58
CA LEU A 841 -48.72 15.94 -0.87
C LEU A 841 -47.69 16.13 0.24
N VAL A 842 -46.42 16.28 -0.14
CA VAL A 842 -45.32 16.67 0.75
C VAL A 842 -44.93 18.11 0.45
N ASP A 843 -45.02 18.98 1.45
CA ASP A 843 -44.85 20.44 1.33
C ASP A 843 -43.45 20.99 1.64
#